data_AF-A0A9P3ULT3-F1
#
_entry.id   AF-A0A9P3ULT3-F1
#
_cell.length_a   1.000
_cell.length_b   1.000
_cell.length_c   1.000
_cell.angle_alpha   90.00
_cell.angle_beta   90.00
_cell.angle_gamma   90.00
#
_symmetry.space_group_name_H-M   'P 1'
#
loop_
_entity.id
_entity.type
_entity.pdbx_description
1 polymer ?
#
loop_
_entity_poly.entity_id
_entity_poly.type
_entity_poly.pdbx_seq_one_letter_code
_entity_poly.pdbx_strand_id
1 'polypeptide(L)'
;MLRHAVALLAIVSVAIAQQPLYAQCGGIGWTGGTTCVSGATCTKLNDYYYQCLPGSGSTTTPTPTTTTSTPAPSGGLPFVGGVNMAGYDFSVYTNGSFSGTGVDPPVPQFAHFAAQGVNIFRIPFAWQLMTPTVGGTLSSTFFTRYDNTVQAALNSATKPYVILDLHNYARWNGGIISQGGPTDAQFASIWSQLAAKYKNNPKIIFGVMNEPHDVPSISTWVNSVQAAVNAIRAAGATSQYILLPGSSWSSAQAFPTEAGPLLVKVTDPAGGTSKLIFDVHKYLDSDNSGTHPDCTTNNVDVLTNLVAFLKANGNRQALLSETGGGNTSSCFTLLNQELAYVKATSGNLAGFTVWSAALMDSGCETKSPLSTTNKISEKINQASMSESIGVPQTSYNSRWSKISSQIMTPKPKNPNPSGLGRAIINRKVKDARKQQESGLYVSDLDASSRLKSVTQEGDLDEFLNTAQLAGTEFTAERRNVKIIQQSANASQNPYLLSEQEEKNTLKKHSENKQRLRVPRRPPWTKTMTTAELDKQEKAAFLDWRRGLAQLQDEENFLLTPYERNLEVWRQLWRVLERSHLVVQIVDGRNPLRFRCEDLESYVRDVEGPEGEAGSGRGRRKSLLLINKADLLTAKQRCLWADYFDSQGLQYAFFSAANATALQQARRDALAAAQAQATLSADDTEGTEGDGDGVDEEAAVEPPSSPESDSGDEINDSASESSQGDAYFSAEEETPDGQDVRAKVLTVLELEDWFARMAPDLSEFSDSSGDPPSKLIVGLVGYPNVGKSSTINSLLGEKKVSVSSTPGKTKHFQTIHLSESIVLCDCPGLVFPQFATTKADLACDGVLPIDQLREHTGPTALVVKRIPKDVLEATYGLSIKVSGIEEGGDGKVTAENFLISYAIARGYTRSSYGNPDEARAARYILKDYVNGKLLFCHPPPGISEDAFNQPTHEGALLRAAGKKRAPVTRVSKSADTFVPSNVSEVPSDGQSMLRAQGHGPKSQALDRDFFENNYSLSSRPFVRSSVHHGEAFTRHTRYPHQNAVANDGTPLGRKQMIAGIVGNKKHKKPKRTKQRSGKGYD
;
A
#
# COMPACT_ATOMS: atom_id res chain seq x y z
N MET A 1 33.79 34.41 -69.23
CA MET A 1 34.92 33.96 -70.08
C MET A 1 34.73 32.47 -70.30
N LEU A 2 34.21 32.07 -71.47
CA LEU A 2 34.94 31.30 -72.50
C LEU A 2 35.67 30.10 -71.87
N ARG A 3 35.43 28.82 -72.16
CA ARG A 3 35.07 28.05 -73.37
C ARG A 3 35.45 26.60 -72.96
N HIS A 4 34.83 25.47 -73.28
CA HIS A 4 34.39 24.93 -74.56
C HIS A 4 33.43 23.77 -74.30
N ALA A 5 32.33 23.76 -75.04
CA ALA A 5 31.60 22.55 -75.38
C ALA A 5 32.12 22.02 -76.73
N VAL A 6 31.69 20.79 -77.03
CA VAL A 6 31.56 20.14 -78.35
C VAL A 6 32.65 19.12 -78.71
N ALA A 7 32.28 17.84 -78.60
CA ALA A 7 32.31 16.91 -79.73
C ALA A 7 31.34 15.75 -79.48
N LEU A 8 30.20 15.80 -80.18
CA LEU A 8 29.14 14.80 -80.21
C LEU A 8 28.96 14.43 -81.69
N LEU A 9 29.19 13.17 -82.05
CA LEU A 9 28.82 12.52 -83.32
C LEU A 9 28.55 11.05 -82.96
N ALA A 10 27.30 10.70 -82.68
CA ALA A 10 26.30 10.20 -83.63
C ALA A 10 26.36 8.67 -83.76
N ILE A 11 25.50 7.99 -82.99
CA ILE A 11 24.90 6.71 -83.41
C ILE A 11 23.39 6.98 -83.46
N VAL A 12 22.86 6.96 -84.68
CA VAL A 12 21.44 7.06 -84.99
C VAL A 12 20.73 5.84 -84.42
N SER A 13 19.71 6.13 -83.63
CA SER A 13 18.82 5.20 -82.95
C SER A 13 18.11 4.28 -83.94
N VAL A 14 18.31 2.96 -83.81
CA VAL A 14 17.26 2.01 -84.20
C VAL A 14 16.17 2.16 -83.14
N ALA A 15 15.15 2.98 -83.43
CA ALA A 15 13.97 3.04 -82.58
C ALA A 15 13.23 1.71 -82.73
N ILE A 16 13.39 0.81 -81.75
CA ILE A 16 12.54 -0.37 -81.63
C ILE A 16 11.12 0.18 -81.40
N ALA A 17 10.26 0.05 -82.40
CA ALA A 17 8.88 0.52 -82.34
C ALA A 17 8.14 -0.22 -81.22
N GLN A 18 7.97 0.45 -80.08
CA GLN A 18 7.24 -0.08 -78.93
C GLN A 18 5.74 -0.05 -79.21
N GLN A 19 5.07 -1.18 -78.99
CA GLN A 19 3.63 -1.31 -79.13
C GLN A 19 2.93 -0.62 -77.94
N PRO A 20 1.93 0.24 -78.20
CA PRO A 20 1.20 0.92 -77.14
C PRO A 20 0.37 -0.06 -76.30
N LEU A 21 -0.10 0.40 -75.15
CA LEU A 21 -0.94 -0.38 -74.25
C LEU A 21 -2.16 -0.91 -75.02
N TYR A 22 -2.46 -2.21 -74.86
CA TYR A 22 -3.49 -2.98 -75.56
C TYR A 22 -3.26 -3.23 -77.05
N ALA A 23 -2.10 -2.91 -77.63
CA ALA A 23 -1.78 -3.28 -79.02
C ALA A 23 -1.22 -4.70 -79.14
N GLN A 24 -1.33 -5.30 -80.34
CA GLN A 24 -0.77 -6.62 -80.63
C GLN A 24 0.77 -6.57 -80.62
N CYS A 25 1.40 -7.47 -79.89
CA CYS A 25 2.85 -7.54 -79.70
C CYS A 25 3.43 -8.91 -80.06
N GLY A 26 2.67 -9.79 -80.69
CA GLY A 26 3.11 -11.12 -81.11
C GLY A 26 1.98 -12.01 -81.63
N GLY A 27 2.35 -13.21 -82.09
CA GLY A 27 1.44 -14.20 -82.68
C GLY A 27 2.01 -14.84 -83.93
N ILE A 28 1.61 -16.08 -84.23
CA ILE A 28 1.95 -16.75 -85.49
C ILE A 28 1.43 -15.89 -86.66
N GLY A 29 2.36 -15.42 -87.51
CA GLY A 29 2.06 -14.54 -88.65
C GLY A 29 2.17 -13.03 -88.38
N TRP A 30 2.50 -12.60 -87.16
CA TRP A 30 2.71 -11.18 -86.83
C TRP A 30 4.11 -10.70 -87.22
N THR A 31 4.19 -9.60 -87.98
CA THR A 31 5.45 -8.98 -88.45
C THR A 31 5.72 -7.59 -87.84
N GLY A 32 4.85 -7.12 -86.94
CA GLY A 32 5.00 -5.83 -86.25
C GLY A 32 5.90 -5.89 -85.01
N GLY A 33 6.02 -4.76 -84.30
CA GLY A 33 6.88 -4.65 -83.11
C GLY A 33 6.48 -5.64 -82.00
N THR A 34 7.47 -6.26 -81.35
CA THR A 34 7.26 -7.34 -80.36
C THR A 34 7.49 -6.89 -78.91
N THR A 35 7.80 -5.61 -78.70
CA THR A 35 8.10 -5.02 -77.40
C THR A 35 7.05 -3.99 -77.03
N CYS A 36 6.55 -4.03 -75.79
CA CYS A 36 5.55 -3.11 -75.28
C CYS A 36 6.18 -1.83 -74.71
N VAL A 37 5.39 -0.76 -74.61
CA VAL A 37 5.77 0.46 -73.88
C VAL A 37 6.10 0.17 -72.40
N SER A 38 6.99 0.98 -71.80
CA SER A 38 7.49 0.80 -70.43
C SER A 38 6.36 0.61 -69.40
N GLY A 39 6.45 -0.43 -68.59
CA GLY A 39 5.43 -0.80 -67.59
C GLY A 39 4.34 -1.75 -68.11
N ALA A 40 4.32 -2.09 -69.40
CA ALA A 40 3.45 -3.11 -69.99
C ALA A 40 4.25 -4.35 -70.42
N THR A 41 3.65 -5.53 -70.29
CA THR A 41 4.22 -6.81 -70.67
C THR A 41 3.40 -7.46 -71.80
N CYS A 42 4.09 -8.02 -72.80
CA CYS A 42 3.45 -8.72 -73.90
C CYS A 42 2.92 -10.06 -73.43
N THR A 43 1.59 -10.22 -73.41
CA THR A 43 0.91 -11.40 -72.85
C THR A 43 0.25 -12.19 -73.97
N LYS A 44 0.49 -13.50 -74.03
CA LYS A 44 -0.10 -14.38 -75.05
C LYS A 44 -1.59 -14.58 -74.77
N LEU A 45 -2.46 -14.29 -75.75
CA LEU A 45 -3.89 -14.62 -75.68
C LEU A 45 -4.19 -15.94 -76.41
N ASN A 46 -3.57 -16.14 -77.57
CA ASN A 46 -3.60 -17.41 -78.30
C ASN A 46 -2.37 -17.52 -79.21
N ASP A 47 -2.25 -18.64 -79.93
CA ASP A 47 -1.09 -18.90 -80.79
C ASP A 47 -0.91 -17.86 -81.90
N TYR A 48 -1.98 -17.21 -82.35
CA TYR A 48 -1.96 -16.19 -83.41
C TYR A 48 -1.97 -14.75 -82.90
N TYR A 49 -2.17 -14.51 -81.60
CA TYR A 49 -2.37 -13.16 -81.06
C TYR A 49 -1.87 -12.98 -79.62
N TYR A 50 -0.94 -12.03 -79.44
CA TYR A 50 -0.33 -11.63 -78.17
C TYR A 50 -0.53 -10.13 -78.02
N GLN A 51 -0.83 -9.64 -76.82
CA GLN A 51 -1.21 -8.23 -76.59
C GLN A 51 -0.43 -7.60 -75.44
N CYS A 52 -0.08 -6.33 -75.58
CA CYS A 52 0.56 -5.54 -74.53
C CYS A 52 -0.44 -5.19 -73.43
N LEU A 53 -0.27 -5.74 -72.24
CA LEU A 53 -1.13 -5.44 -71.09
C LEU A 53 -0.27 -4.80 -69.99
N PRO A 54 -0.83 -3.93 -69.12
CA PRO A 54 -0.09 -3.36 -68.00
C PRO A 54 0.47 -4.50 -67.13
N GLY A 55 1.78 -4.47 -66.86
CA GLY A 55 2.41 -5.48 -66.03
C GLY A 55 1.85 -5.41 -64.61
N SER A 56 1.15 -6.45 -64.18
CA SER A 56 0.72 -6.62 -62.79
C SER A 56 1.93 -6.95 -61.92
N GLY A 57 2.65 -5.91 -61.49
CA GLY A 57 3.52 -5.93 -60.33
C GLY A 57 3.20 -4.69 -59.49
N SER A 58 2.73 -4.76 -58.25
CA SER A 58 2.31 -5.87 -57.40
C SER A 58 1.13 -5.33 -56.59
N THR A 59 -0.10 -5.69 -56.95
CA THR A 59 -1.29 -5.20 -56.26
C THR A 59 -2.44 -6.18 -56.45
N THR A 60 -2.47 -7.23 -55.62
CA THR A 60 -3.71 -7.81 -55.07
C THR A 60 -3.41 -9.00 -54.15
N THR A 61 -3.98 -8.88 -52.95
CA THR A 61 -4.27 -9.82 -51.87
C THR A 61 -4.81 -11.18 -52.32
N PRO A 62 -4.63 -12.24 -51.51
CA PRO A 62 -5.82 -12.91 -51.00
C PRO A 62 -5.80 -13.17 -49.48
N THR A 63 -7.02 -13.38 -48.98
CA THR A 63 -7.54 -13.48 -47.61
C THR A 63 -7.04 -14.72 -46.83
N PRO A 64 -7.42 -14.92 -45.55
CA PRO A 64 -6.55 -14.79 -44.39
C PRO A 64 -6.18 -16.16 -43.79
N THR A 65 -4.89 -16.41 -43.58
CA THR A 65 -4.44 -17.43 -42.63
C THR A 65 -3.49 -16.74 -41.66
N THR A 66 -3.77 -16.93 -40.38
CA THR A 66 -3.27 -16.16 -39.25
C THR A 66 -1.78 -16.40 -39.01
N THR A 67 -0.93 -15.45 -39.38
CA THR A 67 0.43 -15.33 -38.85
C THR A 67 0.76 -13.86 -38.66
N THR A 68 0.61 -13.41 -37.41
CA THR A 68 1.04 -12.09 -36.94
C THR A 68 2.56 -12.02 -36.92
N SER A 69 3.16 -11.48 -37.98
CA SER A 69 4.52 -10.93 -37.94
C SER A 69 4.48 -9.45 -38.31
N THR A 70 4.43 -8.60 -37.29
CA THR A 70 4.55 -7.14 -37.41
C THR A 70 5.97 -6.78 -37.89
N PRO A 71 6.16 -5.86 -38.85
CA PRO A 71 7.49 -5.42 -39.28
C PRO A 71 8.15 -4.59 -38.16
N ALA A 72 9.41 -4.91 -37.84
CA ALA A 72 10.22 -4.16 -36.88
C ALA A 72 10.59 -2.76 -37.43
N PRO A 73 10.55 -1.69 -36.62
CA PRO A 73 11.02 -0.37 -37.04
C PRO A 73 12.55 -0.31 -36.99
N SER A 74 13.15 0.17 -38.08
CA SER A 74 14.59 0.37 -38.24
C SER A 74 15.09 1.59 -37.45
N GLY A 75 15.94 1.37 -36.43
CA GLY A 75 16.88 2.37 -35.90
C GLY A 75 16.94 2.60 -34.38
N GLY A 76 16.01 2.04 -33.60
CA GLY A 76 15.91 2.23 -32.13
C GLY A 76 16.49 1.07 -31.30
N LEU A 77 16.46 1.21 -29.97
CA LEU A 77 16.84 0.14 -29.03
C LEU A 77 15.91 -1.07 -29.28
N PRO A 78 16.45 -2.29 -29.50
CA PRO A 78 15.63 -3.49 -29.63
C PRO A 78 14.91 -3.79 -28.32
N PHE A 79 13.86 -4.62 -28.37
CA PHE A 79 13.12 -4.97 -27.18
C PHE A 79 14.02 -5.61 -26.12
N VAL A 80 14.04 -5.01 -24.92
CA VAL A 80 14.80 -5.50 -23.78
C VAL A 80 13.89 -5.81 -22.57
N GLY A 81 14.20 -6.87 -21.85
CA GLY A 81 13.53 -7.24 -20.61
C GLY A 81 14.57 -7.68 -19.60
N GLY A 82 14.60 -7.05 -18.43
CA GLY A 82 15.64 -7.33 -17.47
C GLY A 82 15.39 -6.88 -16.06
N VAL A 83 16.47 -6.75 -15.29
CA VAL A 83 16.41 -6.57 -13.83
C VAL A 83 17.33 -5.45 -13.36
N ASN A 84 16.89 -4.76 -12.30
CA ASN A 84 17.71 -3.80 -11.55
C ASN A 84 18.55 -4.55 -10.52
N MET A 85 19.86 -4.33 -10.57
CA MET A 85 20.88 -4.96 -9.75
C MET A 85 21.41 -3.95 -8.74
N ALA A 86 20.58 -3.64 -7.74
CA ALA A 86 20.87 -2.64 -6.72
C ALA A 86 21.99 -3.09 -5.76
N GLY A 87 22.64 -2.13 -5.13
CA GLY A 87 23.67 -2.33 -4.11
C GLY A 87 24.58 -1.12 -3.90
N TYR A 88 25.09 -0.52 -4.98
CA TYR A 88 25.96 0.66 -4.88
C TYR A 88 25.18 1.97 -4.65
N ASP A 89 23.88 1.95 -4.91
CA ASP A 89 22.92 3.03 -4.71
C ASP A 89 22.38 3.12 -3.27
N PHE A 90 22.35 2.02 -2.51
CA PHE A 90 21.84 1.97 -1.12
C PHE A 90 22.56 2.90 -0.14
N SER A 91 23.69 3.46 -0.55
CA SER A 91 24.42 4.47 0.18
C SER A 91 23.95 5.91 -0.08
N VAL A 92 22.98 6.15 -0.96
CA VAL A 92 22.44 7.47 -1.29
C VAL A 92 21.02 7.63 -0.74
N TYR A 93 20.76 8.76 -0.09
CA TYR A 93 19.42 9.17 0.32
C TYR A 93 18.77 10.03 -0.76
N THR A 94 17.44 10.14 -0.76
CA THR A 94 16.65 10.89 -1.77
C THR A 94 17.03 12.38 -1.89
N ASN A 95 17.56 12.99 -0.82
CA ASN A 95 18.09 14.36 -0.87
C ASN A 95 19.48 14.45 -1.57
N GLY A 96 20.01 13.37 -2.12
CA GLY A 96 21.32 13.29 -2.76
C GLY A 96 22.50 13.28 -1.77
N SER A 97 22.25 13.13 -0.47
CA SER A 97 23.30 12.88 0.54
C SER A 97 23.72 11.42 0.55
N PHE A 98 24.92 11.13 1.05
CA PHE A 98 25.55 9.83 0.89
C PHE A 98 26.24 9.34 2.16
N SER A 99 26.13 8.03 2.45
CA SER A 99 26.84 7.35 3.54
C SER A 99 27.19 5.90 3.19
N GLY A 100 28.41 5.47 3.49
CA GLY A 100 28.86 4.08 3.30
C GLY A 100 29.85 3.91 2.15
N THR A 101 30.07 2.66 1.71
CA THR A 101 31.06 2.31 0.67
C THR A 101 30.44 1.64 -0.55
N GLY A 102 29.11 1.56 -0.62
CA GLY A 102 28.37 0.77 -1.60
C GLY A 102 28.55 -0.74 -1.40
N VAL A 103 27.50 -1.50 -1.70
CA VAL A 103 27.52 -2.96 -1.66
C VAL A 103 27.63 -3.49 -3.09
N ASP A 104 28.55 -4.43 -3.32
CA ASP A 104 28.69 -5.05 -4.64
C ASP A 104 27.47 -5.94 -4.93
N PRO A 105 26.78 -5.77 -6.07
CA PRO A 105 25.75 -6.71 -6.49
C PRO A 105 26.34 -8.13 -6.64
N PRO A 106 25.64 -9.20 -6.21
CA PRO A 106 26.18 -10.55 -6.26
C PRO A 106 26.41 -11.03 -7.70
N VAL A 107 27.68 -11.20 -8.07
CA VAL A 107 28.12 -11.59 -9.43
C VAL A 107 27.42 -12.87 -9.98
N PRO A 108 27.16 -13.93 -9.20
CA PRO A 108 26.48 -15.13 -9.72
C PRO A 108 25.05 -14.87 -10.23
N GLN A 109 24.39 -13.81 -9.78
CA GLN A 109 23.00 -13.51 -10.18
C GLN A 109 22.89 -13.07 -11.64
N PHE A 110 23.92 -12.42 -12.20
CA PHE A 110 23.92 -12.05 -13.62
C PHE A 110 23.81 -13.28 -14.53
N ALA A 111 24.58 -14.33 -14.24
CA ALA A 111 24.52 -15.58 -14.99
C ALA A 111 23.18 -16.30 -14.81
N HIS A 112 22.62 -16.28 -13.59
CA HIS A 112 21.32 -16.87 -13.29
C HIS A 112 20.19 -16.20 -14.10
N PHE A 113 20.08 -14.88 -14.05
CA PHE A 113 19.03 -14.15 -14.78
C PHE A 113 19.23 -14.20 -16.28
N ALA A 114 20.48 -14.18 -16.77
CA ALA A 114 20.75 -14.37 -18.19
C ALA A 114 20.29 -15.75 -18.68
N ALA A 115 20.45 -16.81 -17.89
CA ALA A 115 19.93 -18.14 -18.23
C ALA A 115 18.39 -18.18 -18.35
N GLN A 116 17.69 -17.24 -17.71
CA GLN A 116 16.23 -17.07 -17.81
C GLN A 116 15.80 -16.16 -18.97
N GLY A 117 16.73 -15.71 -19.80
CA GLY A 117 16.45 -14.88 -20.98
C GLY A 117 16.53 -13.37 -20.75
N VAL A 118 17.00 -12.91 -19.58
CA VAL A 118 17.25 -11.48 -19.33
C VAL A 118 18.33 -10.96 -20.27
N ASN A 119 18.04 -9.85 -20.97
CA ASN A 119 18.92 -9.26 -21.98
C ASN A 119 19.30 -7.79 -21.69
N ILE A 120 18.96 -7.28 -20.50
CA ILE A 120 19.43 -5.99 -19.99
C ILE A 120 19.61 -6.04 -18.47
N PHE A 121 20.65 -5.40 -17.96
CA PHE A 121 20.87 -5.21 -16.52
C PHE A 121 21.05 -3.72 -16.23
N ARG A 122 20.37 -3.22 -15.21
CA ARG A 122 20.60 -1.87 -14.69
C ARG A 122 21.40 -1.94 -13.40
N ILE A 123 22.53 -1.25 -13.37
CA ILE A 123 23.44 -1.24 -12.22
C ILE A 123 23.51 0.20 -11.71
N PRO A 124 22.70 0.55 -10.70
CA PRO A 124 22.71 1.88 -10.12
C PRO A 124 23.93 2.08 -9.21
N PHE A 125 24.46 3.30 -9.18
CA PHE A 125 25.60 3.67 -8.33
C PHE A 125 25.52 5.11 -7.83
N ALA A 126 26.04 5.34 -6.63
CA ALA A 126 26.18 6.67 -6.05
C ALA A 126 27.24 7.52 -6.77
N TRP A 127 26.92 8.78 -7.05
CA TRP A 127 27.85 9.77 -7.61
C TRP A 127 29.10 9.92 -6.72
N GLN A 128 28.91 10.02 -5.41
CA GLN A 128 29.99 10.14 -4.42
C GLN A 128 30.95 8.94 -4.40
N LEU A 129 30.50 7.73 -4.76
CA LEU A 129 31.39 6.57 -4.87
C LEU A 129 32.29 6.67 -6.10
N MET A 130 31.71 7.13 -7.22
CA MET A 130 32.38 7.21 -8.49
C MET A 130 33.36 8.38 -8.55
N THR A 131 32.95 9.55 -8.07
CA THR A 131 33.79 10.75 -7.92
C THR A 131 33.63 11.30 -6.50
N PRO A 132 34.50 10.96 -5.54
CA PRO A 132 34.37 11.38 -4.13
C PRO A 132 34.34 12.89 -3.92
N THR A 133 35.00 13.63 -4.80
CA THR A 133 34.92 15.09 -4.86
C THR A 133 34.06 15.48 -6.06
N VAL A 134 33.08 16.38 -5.86
CA VAL A 134 32.21 16.88 -6.93
C VAL A 134 33.04 17.50 -8.06
N GLY A 135 32.85 17.01 -9.28
CA GLY A 135 33.64 17.40 -10.46
C GLY A 135 35.10 16.90 -10.48
N GLY A 136 35.50 16.08 -9.50
CA GLY A 136 36.81 15.46 -9.41
C GLY A 136 37.00 14.28 -10.37
N THR A 137 38.11 13.57 -10.20
CA THR A 137 38.45 12.39 -11.02
C THR A 137 37.76 11.12 -10.53
N LEU A 138 37.58 10.14 -11.44
CA LEU A 138 37.07 8.82 -11.08
C LEU A 138 37.94 8.15 -10.01
N SER A 139 37.30 7.64 -8.97
CA SER A 139 37.95 6.81 -7.95
C SER A 139 38.42 5.50 -8.57
N SER A 140 39.73 5.29 -8.67
CA SER A 140 40.31 4.05 -9.22
C SER A 140 39.87 2.81 -8.44
N THR A 141 39.72 2.95 -7.12
CA THR A 141 39.34 1.85 -6.23
C THR A 141 37.89 1.44 -6.45
N PHE A 142 36.97 2.41 -6.53
CA PHE A 142 35.56 2.11 -6.76
C PHE A 142 35.30 1.70 -8.21
N PHE A 143 35.87 2.41 -9.19
CA PHE A 143 35.68 2.11 -10.60
C PHE A 143 36.11 0.68 -10.94
N THR A 144 37.20 0.17 -10.33
CA THR A 144 37.62 -1.23 -10.54
C THR A 144 36.57 -2.23 -10.05
N ARG A 145 35.96 -1.98 -8.88
CA ARG A 145 34.87 -2.82 -8.35
C ARG A 145 33.64 -2.78 -9.27
N TYR A 146 33.25 -1.57 -9.65
CA TYR A 146 32.09 -1.34 -10.50
C TYR A 146 32.27 -1.95 -11.91
N ASP A 147 33.45 -1.78 -12.54
CA ASP A 147 33.76 -2.37 -13.84
C ASP A 147 33.75 -3.90 -13.78
N ASN A 148 34.26 -4.53 -12.72
CA ASN A 148 34.16 -5.98 -12.56
C ASN A 148 32.69 -6.47 -12.59
N THR A 149 31.78 -5.75 -11.94
CA THR A 149 30.34 -6.04 -11.96
C THR A 149 29.75 -5.85 -13.35
N VAL A 150 30.12 -4.77 -14.05
CA VAL A 150 29.69 -4.49 -15.43
C VAL A 150 30.20 -5.56 -16.41
N GLN A 151 31.47 -5.96 -16.32
CA GLN A 151 32.04 -7.02 -17.14
C GLN A 151 31.38 -8.37 -16.86
N ALA A 152 31.06 -8.69 -15.60
CA ALA A 152 30.33 -9.91 -15.26
C ALA A 152 28.94 -9.95 -15.93
N ALA A 153 28.21 -8.84 -15.93
CA ALA A 153 26.94 -8.72 -16.64
C ALA A 153 27.12 -8.90 -18.16
N LEU A 154 28.07 -8.18 -18.77
CA LEU A 154 28.34 -8.24 -20.22
C LEU A 154 28.76 -9.63 -20.72
N ASN A 155 29.51 -10.38 -19.90
CA ASN A 155 30.02 -11.70 -20.23
C ASN A 155 28.98 -12.83 -20.05
N SER A 156 27.76 -12.50 -19.63
CA SER A 156 26.68 -13.47 -19.45
C SER A 156 26.12 -13.99 -20.79
N ALA A 157 25.50 -15.18 -20.77
CA ALA A 157 25.15 -15.95 -21.97
C ALA A 157 24.25 -15.23 -23.00
N THR A 158 23.39 -14.30 -22.55
CA THR A 158 22.47 -13.53 -23.40
C THR A 158 23.10 -12.31 -24.07
N LYS A 159 24.38 -12.01 -23.81
CA LYS A 159 25.07 -10.78 -24.27
C LYS A 159 24.23 -9.52 -24.00
N PRO A 160 23.86 -9.28 -22.73
CA PRO A 160 22.88 -8.26 -22.35
C PRO A 160 23.41 -6.85 -22.58
N TYR A 161 22.48 -5.89 -22.65
CA TYR A 161 22.80 -4.47 -22.44
C TYR A 161 23.05 -4.20 -20.96
N VAL A 162 23.90 -3.21 -20.64
CA VAL A 162 24.14 -2.79 -19.25
C VAL A 162 23.93 -1.29 -19.13
N ILE A 163 22.99 -0.89 -18.27
CA ILE A 163 22.73 0.52 -17.94
C ILE A 163 23.62 0.90 -16.76
N LEU A 164 24.46 1.91 -16.98
CA LEU A 164 25.20 2.58 -15.91
C LEU A 164 24.33 3.71 -15.39
N ASP A 165 23.77 3.55 -14.20
CA ASP A 165 22.74 4.46 -13.67
C ASP A 165 23.28 5.30 -12.51
N LEU A 166 23.30 6.62 -12.69
CA LEU A 166 23.76 7.55 -11.66
C LEU A 166 22.62 7.86 -10.68
N HIS A 167 22.70 7.30 -9.48
CA HIS A 167 21.57 7.23 -8.56
C HIS A 167 21.57 8.35 -7.51
N ASN A 168 21.38 9.60 -7.95
CA ASN A 168 21.55 10.79 -7.11
C ASN A 168 20.38 11.80 -7.10
N TYR A 169 19.24 11.46 -7.71
CA TYR A 169 18.01 12.27 -7.66
C TYR A 169 18.21 13.73 -8.13
N ALA A 170 19.09 13.93 -9.12
CA ALA A 170 19.54 15.23 -9.65
C ALA A 170 20.22 16.16 -8.62
N ARG A 171 20.82 15.61 -7.55
CA ARG A 171 21.35 16.38 -6.42
C ARG A 171 22.70 15.87 -5.90
N TRP A 172 23.39 16.76 -5.20
CA TRP A 172 24.56 16.44 -4.39
C TRP A 172 24.42 17.11 -3.01
N ASN A 173 24.30 16.30 -1.95
CA ASN A 173 24.15 16.75 -0.56
C ASN A 173 23.07 17.85 -0.38
N GLY A 174 21.89 17.65 -0.96
CA GLY A 174 20.76 18.58 -0.90
C GLY A 174 20.71 19.65 -2.00
N GLY A 175 21.83 19.96 -2.66
CA GLY A 175 21.88 20.95 -3.74
C GLY A 175 21.49 20.35 -5.09
N ILE A 176 20.56 20.98 -5.80
CA ILE A 176 20.08 20.55 -7.13
C ILE A 176 21.02 21.04 -8.23
N ILE A 177 21.35 20.18 -9.20
CA ILE A 177 22.25 20.51 -10.31
C ILE A 177 21.77 21.79 -11.01
N SER A 178 22.68 22.75 -11.13
CA SER A 178 22.49 24.09 -11.70
C SER A 178 21.38 24.93 -11.06
N GLN A 179 20.92 24.55 -9.87
CA GLN A 179 19.83 25.19 -9.11
C GLN A 179 20.11 25.19 -7.60
N GLY A 180 21.34 25.57 -7.21
CA GLY A 180 21.79 25.60 -5.81
C GLY A 180 22.71 24.43 -5.40
N GLY A 181 23.00 23.53 -6.34
CA GLY A 181 23.96 22.42 -6.20
C GLY A 181 25.10 22.49 -7.23
N PRO A 182 25.64 21.33 -7.64
CA PRO A 182 26.75 21.25 -8.60
C PRO A 182 26.42 21.94 -9.93
N THR A 183 27.43 22.46 -10.61
CA THR A 183 27.26 23.06 -11.94
C THR A 183 27.10 22.01 -13.03
N ASP A 184 26.52 22.39 -14.18
CA ASP A 184 26.45 21.53 -15.36
C ASP A 184 27.83 21.00 -15.80
N ALA A 185 28.90 21.78 -15.61
CA ALA A 185 30.26 21.33 -15.91
C ALA A 185 30.74 20.21 -14.97
N GLN A 186 30.41 20.29 -13.68
CA GLN A 186 30.73 19.24 -12.71
C GLN A 186 29.93 17.96 -12.98
N PHE A 187 28.66 18.11 -13.37
CA PHE A 187 27.80 17.00 -13.78
C PHE A 187 28.25 16.37 -15.10
N ALA A 188 28.62 17.17 -16.10
CA ALA A 188 29.19 16.70 -17.36
C ALA A 188 30.54 15.99 -17.18
N SER A 189 31.35 16.39 -16.20
CA SER A 189 32.68 15.82 -15.93
C SER A 189 32.64 14.32 -15.63
N ILE A 190 31.71 13.86 -14.77
CA ILE A 190 31.60 12.42 -14.47
C ILE A 190 31.21 11.63 -15.72
N TRP A 191 30.27 12.15 -16.51
CA TRP A 191 29.81 11.49 -17.72
C TRP A 191 30.86 11.43 -18.83
N SER A 192 31.65 12.49 -19.00
CA SER A 192 32.80 12.49 -19.91
C SER A 192 33.82 11.40 -19.53
N GLN A 193 34.15 11.28 -18.24
CA GLN A 193 35.12 10.29 -17.76
C GLN A 193 34.60 8.85 -17.90
N LEU A 194 33.33 8.58 -17.57
CA LEU A 194 32.73 7.25 -17.74
C LEU A 194 32.58 6.89 -19.22
N ALA A 195 32.14 7.82 -20.06
CA ALA A 195 32.04 7.61 -21.50
C ALA A 195 33.40 7.30 -22.12
N ALA A 196 34.47 7.98 -21.71
CA ALA A 196 35.82 7.70 -22.19
C ALA A 196 36.28 6.26 -21.90
N LYS A 197 35.83 5.65 -20.79
CA LYS A 197 36.12 4.25 -20.44
C LYS A 197 35.31 3.25 -21.25
N TYR A 198 34.02 3.53 -21.47
CA TYR A 198 33.09 2.58 -22.07
C TYR A 198 32.77 2.80 -23.55
N LYS A 199 33.34 3.84 -24.20
CA LYS A 199 33.07 4.23 -25.60
C LYS A 199 33.19 3.11 -26.65
N ASN A 200 34.02 2.10 -26.39
CA ASN A 200 34.25 1.00 -27.34
C ASN A 200 33.19 -0.12 -27.23
N ASN A 201 32.34 -0.09 -26.21
CA ASN A 201 31.33 -1.13 -25.99
C ASN A 201 29.92 -0.63 -26.37
N PRO A 202 29.31 -1.14 -27.46
CA PRO A 202 27.98 -0.72 -27.91
C PRO A 202 26.83 -1.28 -27.05
N LYS A 203 27.12 -2.19 -26.11
CA LYS A 203 26.12 -2.75 -25.17
C LYS A 203 25.98 -1.93 -23.88
N ILE A 204 26.77 -0.87 -23.73
CA ILE A 204 26.62 0.07 -22.62
C ILE A 204 25.53 1.10 -22.95
N ILE A 205 24.70 1.37 -21.95
CA ILE A 205 23.69 2.43 -21.96
C ILE A 205 24.00 3.37 -20.80
N PHE A 206 23.98 4.68 -21.05
CA PHE A 206 24.23 5.69 -20.02
C PHE A 206 22.90 6.18 -19.43
N GLY A 207 22.61 5.82 -18.18
CA GLY A 207 21.48 6.32 -17.39
C GLY A 207 21.86 7.61 -16.68
N VAL A 208 21.52 8.75 -17.30
CA VAL A 208 22.11 10.06 -16.96
C VAL A 208 21.83 10.51 -15.52
N MET A 209 20.67 10.15 -14.96
CA MET A 209 20.33 10.41 -13.56
C MET A 209 19.08 9.63 -13.18
N ASN A 210 19.10 8.95 -12.04
CA ASN A 210 17.92 8.34 -11.46
C ASN A 210 16.98 9.39 -10.83
N GLU A 211 15.67 9.27 -11.11
CA GLU A 211 14.54 9.92 -10.43
C GLU A 211 14.75 11.37 -9.94
N PRO A 212 14.98 12.35 -10.84
CA PRO A 212 14.90 13.76 -10.47
C PRO A 212 13.52 14.09 -9.86
N HIS A 213 13.49 14.67 -8.67
CA HIS A 213 12.26 15.12 -8.00
C HIS A 213 12.44 16.54 -7.43
N ASP A 214 11.35 17.21 -7.05
CA ASP A 214 11.31 18.60 -6.53
C ASP A 214 12.27 19.57 -7.23
N VAL A 215 12.35 19.47 -8.56
CA VAL A 215 13.21 20.31 -9.39
C VAL A 215 12.49 21.64 -9.65
N PRO A 216 12.98 22.79 -9.16
CA PRO A 216 12.27 24.07 -9.28
C PRO A 216 12.05 24.51 -10.73
N SER A 217 13.04 24.31 -11.59
CA SER A 217 13.00 24.62 -13.02
C SER A 217 13.32 23.38 -13.85
N ILE A 218 12.29 22.82 -14.49
CA ILE A 218 12.43 21.68 -15.41
C ILE A 218 13.24 22.08 -16.64
N SER A 219 13.12 23.32 -17.12
CA SER A 219 13.91 23.79 -18.27
C SER A 219 15.42 23.83 -17.96
N THR A 220 15.79 24.24 -16.73
CA THR A 220 17.19 24.20 -16.27
C THR A 220 17.68 22.76 -16.19
N TRP A 221 16.86 21.84 -15.69
CA TRP A 221 17.22 20.41 -15.65
C TRP A 221 17.42 19.81 -17.04
N VAL A 222 16.56 20.14 -18.01
CA VAL A 222 16.72 19.70 -19.41
C VAL A 222 18.04 20.22 -20.02
N ASN A 223 18.47 21.43 -19.65
CA ASN A 223 19.79 21.94 -20.04
C ASN A 223 20.93 21.10 -19.43
N SER A 224 20.83 20.70 -18.16
CA SER A 224 21.78 19.80 -17.52
C SER A 224 21.84 18.43 -18.21
N VAL A 225 20.70 17.89 -18.63
CA VAL A 225 20.62 16.64 -19.42
C VAL A 225 21.30 16.82 -20.78
N GLN A 226 21.07 17.93 -21.49
CA GLN A 226 21.78 18.24 -22.74
C GLN A 226 23.30 18.37 -22.53
N ALA A 227 23.74 18.96 -21.42
CA ALA A 227 25.16 19.05 -21.08
C ALA A 227 25.80 17.66 -20.89
N ALA A 228 25.11 16.73 -20.23
CA ALA A 228 25.57 15.34 -20.09
C ALA A 228 25.62 14.61 -21.45
N VAL A 229 24.59 14.75 -22.30
CA VAL A 229 24.58 14.17 -23.66
C VAL A 229 25.78 14.68 -24.47
N ASN A 230 26.02 16.00 -24.45
CA ASN A 230 27.14 16.61 -25.14
C ASN A 230 28.49 16.07 -24.63
N ALA A 231 28.64 15.93 -23.32
CA ALA A 231 29.86 15.41 -22.70
C ALA A 231 30.13 13.94 -23.07
N ILE A 232 29.10 13.09 -23.07
CA ILE A 232 29.20 11.68 -23.46
C ILE A 232 29.65 11.57 -24.92
N ARG A 233 29.02 12.33 -25.82
CA ARG A 233 29.39 12.31 -27.24
C ARG A 233 30.77 12.90 -27.49
N ALA A 234 31.14 13.99 -26.82
CA ALA A 234 32.48 14.59 -26.92
C ALA A 234 33.59 13.65 -26.44
N ALA A 235 33.32 12.76 -25.50
CA ALA A 235 34.25 11.72 -25.06
C ALA A 235 34.45 10.58 -26.09
N GLY A 236 33.69 10.57 -27.18
CA GLY A 236 33.79 9.62 -28.29
C GLY A 236 32.83 8.42 -28.21
N ALA A 237 31.89 8.42 -27.25
CA ALA A 237 30.88 7.39 -27.14
C ALA A 237 29.70 7.68 -28.08
N THR A 238 29.82 7.34 -29.37
CA THR A 238 28.83 7.68 -30.41
C THR A 238 27.87 6.54 -30.75
N SER A 239 28.16 5.30 -30.33
CA SER A 239 27.36 4.11 -30.64
C SER A 239 26.33 3.76 -29.57
N GLN A 240 26.55 4.20 -28.33
CA GLN A 240 25.75 3.90 -27.14
C GLN A 240 24.42 4.64 -27.10
N TYR A 241 23.44 4.02 -26.44
CA TYR A 241 22.18 4.66 -26.07
C TYR A 241 22.35 5.51 -24.80
N ILE A 242 21.59 6.59 -24.70
CA ILE A 242 21.55 7.47 -23.53
C ILE A 242 20.11 7.56 -23.05
N LEU A 243 19.88 7.29 -21.76
CA LEU A 243 18.57 7.46 -21.13
C LEU A 243 18.42 8.89 -20.64
N LEU A 244 17.33 9.53 -21.03
CA LEU A 244 17.00 10.90 -20.71
C LEU A 244 15.92 10.92 -19.61
N PRO A 245 16.29 11.20 -18.35
CA PRO A 245 15.36 11.18 -17.23
C PRO A 245 14.41 12.36 -17.21
N GLY A 246 13.18 12.07 -16.78
CA GLY A 246 12.12 13.05 -16.59
C GLY A 246 12.29 13.92 -15.34
N SER A 247 11.16 14.42 -14.87
CA SER A 247 10.95 15.06 -13.57
C SER A 247 10.03 14.20 -12.72
N SER A 248 9.73 14.64 -11.50
CA SER A 248 8.70 14.03 -10.64
C SER A 248 8.91 12.52 -10.48
N TRP A 249 10.10 12.14 -10.03
CA TRP A 249 10.53 10.74 -9.83
C TRP A 249 10.56 9.94 -11.14
N SER A 250 10.93 10.59 -12.25
CA SER A 250 10.90 10.00 -13.59
C SER A 250 9.54 9.36 -13.96
N SER A 251 8.44 9.83 -13.37
CA SER A 251 7.12 9.18 -13.49
C SER A 251 6.65 9.08 -14.95
N ALA A 252 6.34 7.86 -15.39
CA ALA A 252 5.75 7.61 -16.72
C ALA A 252 4.43 8.37 -16.94
N GLN A 253 3.71 8.68 -15.85
CA GLN A 253 2.45 9.42 -15.90
C GLN A 253 2.65 10.92 -16.07
N ALA A 254 3.62 11.50 -15.37
CA ALA A 254 3.91 12.93 -15.44
C ALA A 254 4.75 13.29 -16.69
N PHE A 255 5.47 12.33 -17.25
CA PHE A 255 6.40 12.55 -18.35
C PHE A 255 5.77 13.26 -19.56
N PRO A 256 4.60 12.84 -20.11
CA PRO A 256 4.00 13.50 -21.27
C PRO A 256 3.61 14.97 -21.05
N THR A 257 3.35 15.38 -19.80
CA THR A 257 2.82 16.70 -19.44
C THR A 257 3.86 17.64 -18.86
N GLU A 258 4.93 17.12 -18.24
CA GLU A 258 5.97 17.90 -17.58
C GLU A 258 7.28 17.96 -18.40
N ALA A 259 8.23 17.05 -18.12
CA ALA A 259 9.55 17.09 -18.74
C ALA A 259 9.55 16.66 -20.21
N GLY A 260 8.63 15.80 -20.64
CA GLY A 260 8.57 15.23 -21.99
C GLY A 260 8.57 16.28 -23.11
N PRO A 261 7.67 17.28 -23.10
CA PRO A 261 7.63 18.35 -24.12
C PRO A 261 8.94 19.14 -24.27
N LEU A 262 9.77 19.19 -23.23
CA LEU A 262 11.08 19.83 -23.25
C LEU A 262 12.20 18.85 -23.64
N LEU A 263 12.17 17.62 -23.12
CA LEU A 263 13.14 16.57 -23.41
C LEU A 263 13.09 16.10 -24.87
N VAL A 264 11.94 16.18 -25.54
CA VAL A 264 11.84 15.92 -26.99
C VAL A 264 12.75 16.84 -27.81
N LYS A 265 13.07 18.03 -27.30
CA LYS A 265 13.94 19.02 -27.95
C LYS A 265 15.43 18.77 -27.71
N VAL A 266 15.80 17.83 -26.84
CA VAL A 266 17.21 17.45 -26.62
C VAL A 266 17.76 16.82 -27.90
N THR A 267 18.93 17.28 -28.31
CA THR A 267 19.59 16.89 -29.55
C THR A 267 20.80 15.99 -29.28
N ASP A 268 21.08 15.05 -30.19
CA ASP A 268 22.27 14.22 -30.14
C ASP A 268 23.35 14.79 -31.09
N PRO A 269 24.52 15.23 -30.57
CA PRO A 269 25.64 15.65 -31.42
C PRO A 269 26.16 14.56 -32.37
N ALA A 270 25.90 13.27 -32.07
CA ALA A 270 26.26 12.17 -32.97
C ALA A 270 25.27 11.99 -34.15
N GLY A 271 24.20 12.78 -34.19
CA GLY A 271 23.20 12.79 -35.26
C GLY A 271 21.98 11.90 -34.99
N GLY A 272 20.80 12.42 -35.36
CA GLY A 272 19.52 11.76 -35.12
C GLY A 272 19.08 11.81 -33.66
N THR A 273 17.96 11.15 -33.35
CA THR A 273 17.42 11.04 -31.97
C THR A 273 17.11 9.60 -31.57
N SER A 274 17.44 8.62 -32.43
CA SER A 274 17.10 7.21 -32.20
C SER A 274 17.91 6.55 -31.08
N LYS A 275 19.06 7.15 -30.71
CA LYS A 275 19.90 6.71 -29.58
C LYS A 275 19.59 7.43 -28.27
N LEU A 276 18.67 8.38 -28.29
CA LEU A 276 18.19 9.10 -27.12
C LEU A 276 16.84 8.51 -26.71
N ILE A 277 16.84 7.71 -25.65
CA ILE A 277 15.68 6.99 -25.13
C ILE A 277 15.20 7.71 -23.88
N PHE A 278 13.89 7.89 -23.72
CA PHE A 278 13.37 8.50 -22.50
C PHE A 278 13.34 7.51 -21.34
N ASP A 279 13.75 7.96 -20.17
CA ASP A 279 13.81 7.16 -18.96
C ASP A 279 12.56 7.40 -18.12
N VAL A 280 11.75 6.36 -17.92
CA VAL A 280 10.48 6.47 -17.18
C VAL A 280 10.32 5.35 -16.16
N HIS A 281 9.72 5.69 -15.04
CA HIS A 281 9.53 4.83 -13.89
C HIS A 281 8.03 4.71 -13.59
N LYS A 282 7.59 3.51 -13.20
CA LYS A 282 6.23 3.30 -12.72
C LYS A 282 6.13 2.01 -11.91
N TYR A 283 5.94 2.14 -10.60
CA TYR A 283 5.61 1.01 -9.75
C TYR A 283 4.10 0.77 -9.68
N LEU A 284 3.70 -0.46 -9.34
CA LEU A 284 2.31 -0.90 -9.39
C LEU A 284 1.56 -0.74 -8.05
N ASP A 285 2.27 -0.32 -7.01
CA ASP A 285 1.70 -0.11 -5.69
C ASP A 285 0.88 1.19 -5.60
N SER A 286 0.16 1.37 -4.49
CA SER A 286 -0.91 2.37 -4.40
C SER A 286 -0.50 3.82 -4.63
N ASP A 287 0.77 4.15 -4.38
CA ASP A 287 1.35 5.47 -4.61
C ASP A 287 2.41 5.48 -5.73
N ASN A 288 2.67 4.33 -6.37
CA ASN A 288 3.71 4.11 -7.38
C ASN A 288 5.14 4.35 -6.87
N SER A 289 5.38 4.19 -5.56
CA SER A 289 6.70 4.36 -4.94
C SER A 289 7.53 3.08 -4.91
N GLY A 290 6.91 1.91 -5.11
CA GLY A 290 7.53 0.60 -4.91
C GLY A 290 7.76 0.24 -3.43
N THR A 291 7.21 1.01 -2.48
CA THR A 291 7.43 0.82 -1.04
C THR A 291 6.35 -0.03 -0.37
N HIS A 292 5.21 -0.24 -1.02
CA HIS A 292 4.14 -1.08 -0.48
C HIS A 292 4.19 -2.52 -1.03
N PRO A 293 3.76 -3.51 -0.23
CA PRO A 293 3.85 -4.93 -0.60
C PRO A 293 2.82 -5.36 -1.66
N ASP A 294 1.70 -4.63 -1.77
CA ASP A 294 0.59 -4.99 -2.65
C ASP A 294 0.50 -4.06 -3.86
N CYS A 295 0.27 -4.66 -5.02
CA CYS A 295 0.01 -3.92 -6.25
C CYS A 295 -1.49 -3.67 -6.40
N THR A 296 -1.83 -2.47 -6.86
CA THR A 296 -3.22 -2.00 -6.94
C THR A 296 -3.68 -1.72 -8.36
N THR A 297 -2.75 -1.55 -9.30
CA THR A 297 -3.03 -1.25 -10.71
C THR A 297 -1.96 -1.87 -11.61
N ASN A 298 -2.30 -2.14 -12.86
CA ASN A 298 -1.37 -2.60 -13.90
C ASN A 298 -0.77 -1.45 -14.72
N ASN A 299 -1.20 -0.21 -14.47
CA ASN A 299 -0.73 1.01 -15.14
C ASN A 299 -0.78 1.01 -16.69
N VAL A 300 -1.54 0.12 -17.31
CA VAL A 300 -1.64 0.02 -18.79
C VAL A 300 -2.20 1.32 -19.40
N ASP A 301 -3.15 1.96 -18.74
CA ASP A 301 -3.72 3.24 -19.19
C ASP A 301 -2.67 4.37 -19.17
N VAL A 302 -1.81 4.39 -18.14
CA VAL A 302 -0.71 5.36 -18.02
C VAL A 302 0.29 5.15 -19.16
N LEU A 303 0.70 3.90 -19.39
CA LEU A 303 1.61 3.55 -20.47
C LEU A 303 1.00 3.81 -21.86
N THR A 304 -0.32 3.67 -22.00
CA THR A 304 -1.04 4.02 -23.23
C THR A 304 -0.95 5.51 -23.54
N ASN A 305 -1.13 6.36 -22.55
CA ASN A 305 -0.97 7.81 -22.70
C ASN A 305 0.48 8.19 -23.05
N LEU A 306 1.46 7.54 -22.41
CA LEU A 306 2.86 7.71 -22.74
C LEU A 306 3.15 7.28 -24.19
N VAL A 307 2.68 6.11 -24.64
CA VAL A 307 2.86 5.64 -26.02
C VAL A 307 2.22 6.61 -27.02
N ALA A 308 1.04 7.15 -26.72
CA ALA A 308 0.40 8.15 -27.57
C ALA A 308 1.27 9.42 -27.70
N PHE A 309 1.83 9.92 -26.60
CA PHE A 309 2.77 11.04 -26.59
C PHE A 309 4.03 10.74 -27.41
N LEU A 310 4.63 9.55 -27.25
CA LEU A 310 5.83 9.14 -27.97
C LEU A 310 5.60 9.07 -29.48
N LYS A 311 4.45 8.54 -29.91
CA LYS A 311 4.03 8.49 -31.31
C LYS A 311 3.84 9.89 -31.89
N ALA A 312 3.16 10.78 -31.16
CA ALA A 312 2.91 12.15 -31.57
C ALA A 312 4.20 12.97 -31.74
N ASN A 313 5.26 12.64 -30.99
CA ASN A 313 6.51 13.39 -30.96
C ASN A 313 7.64 12.73 -31.77
N GLY A 314 7.33 12.21 -32.96
CA GLY A 314 8.31 11.63 -33.87
C GLY A 314 8.61 10.16 -33.63
N ASN A 315 7.62 9.40 -33.13
CA ASN A 315 7.71 7.98 -32.84
C ASN A 315 8.94 7.59 -32.00
N ARG A 316 9.18 8.36 -30.94
CA ARG A 316 10.31 8.17 -30.01
C ARG A 316 10.11 6.92 -29.15
N GLN A 317 11.20 6.50 -28.52
CA GLN A 317 11.19 5.38 -27.59
C GLN A 317 11.40 5.84 -26.15
N ALA A 318 10.74 5.14 -25.21
CA ALA A 318 11.01 5.21 -23.79
C ALA A 318 11.35 3.81 -23.25
N LEU A 319 12.11 3.75 -22.17
CA LEU A 319 12.40 2.53 -21.43
C LEU A 319 11.76 2.64 -20.05
N LEU A 320 10.97 1.62 -19.66
CA LEU A 320 10.46 1.49 -18.30
C LEU A 320 11.58 0.93 -17.41
N SER A 321 12.59 1.76 -17.14
CA SER A 321 13.84 1.35 -16.48
C SER A 321 13.68 1.05 -14.99
N GLU A 322 12.51 1.34 -14.44
CA GLU A 322 12.17 0.96 -13.08
C GLU A 322 10.67 0.71 -12.94
N THR A 323 10.34 -0.54 -12.60
CA THR A 323 9.01 -1.00 -12.23
C THR A 323 9.16 -2.18 -11.26
N GLY A 324 8.09 -2.55 -10.57
CA GLY A 324 8.09 -3.69 -9.68
C GLY A 324 6.91 -3.69 -8.73
N GLY A 325 6.91 -4.70 -7.86
CA GLY A 325 5.91 -4.88 -6.83
C GLY A 325 6.41 -5.85 -5.76
N GLY A 326 5.67 -5.96 -4.66
CA GLY A 326 5.97 -6.94 -3.62
C GLY A 326 5.73 -8.39 -4.07
N ASN A 327 6.15 -9.33 -3.23
CA ASN A 327 5.98 -10.77 -3.48
C ASN A 327 4.56 -11.24 -3.11
N THR A 328 3.54 -10.74 -3.83
CA THR A 328 2.12 -10.99 -3.56
C THR A 328 1.37 -11.38 -4.85
N SER A 329 0.34 -12.21 -4.75
CA SER A 329 -0.39 -12.71 -5.93
C SER A 329 -0.99 -11.60 -6.81
N SER A 330 -1.38 -10.48 -6.19
CA SER A 330 -1.84 -9.27 -6.88
C SER A 330 -0.73 -8.67 -7.75
N CYS A 331 0.49 -8.53 -7.21
CA CYS A 331 1.64 -8.03 -7.95
C CYS A 331 2.04 -8.91 -9.12
N PHE A 332 2.02 -10.24 -8.97
CA PHE A 332 2.33 -11.14 -10.09
C PHE A 332 1.36 -10.94 -11.24
N THR A 333 0.07 -10.84 -10.93
CA THR A 333 -0.98 -10.69 -11.95
C THR A 333 -0.86 -9.35 -12.66
N LEU A 334 -0.75 -8.26 -11.90
CA LEU A 334 -0.74 -6.91 -12.45
C LEU A 334 0.57 -6.58 -13.15
N LEU A 335 1.72 -7.05 -12.64
CA LEU A 335 3.01 -6.89 -13.30
C LEU A 335 3.03 -7.65 -14.63
N ASN A 336 2.51 -8.88 -14.67
CA ASN A 336 2.40 -9.61 -15.94
C ASN A 336 1.56 -8.87 -16.98
N GLN A 337 0.47 -8.21 -16.56
CA GLN A 337 -0.34 -7.38 -17.46
C GLN A 337 0.41 -6.15 -17.97
N GLU A 338 1.14 -5.44 -17.09
CA GLU A 338 1.98 -4.29 -17.46
C GLU A 338 3.07 -4.71 -18.47
N LEU A 339 3.82 -5.77 -18.15
CA LEU A 339 4.92 -6.26 -18.99
C LEU A 339 4.43 -6.81 -20.32
N ALA A 340 3.26 -7.47 -20.35
CA ALA A 340 2.61 -7.89 -21.59
C ALA A 340 2.27 -6.70 -22.48
N TYR A 341 1.77 -5.60 -21.90
CA TYR A 341 1.50 -4.37 -22.64
C TYR A 341 2.79 -3.71 -23.18
N VAL A 342 3.84 -3.63 -22.35
CA VAL A 342 5.16 -3.12 -22.76
C VAL A 342 5.70 -3.91 -23.96
N LYS A 343 5.57 -5.24 -23.93
CA LYS A 343 5.97 -6.12 -25.05
C LYS A 343 5.10 -5.91 -26.30
N ALA A 344 3.79 -5.77 -26.13
CA ALA A 344 2.87 -5.52 -27.24
C ALA A 344 3.10 -4.16 -27.92
N THR A 345 3.70 -3.20 -27.20
CA THR A 345 4.00 -1.84 -27.68
C THR A 345 5.50 -1.59 -27.86
N SER A 346 6.27 -2.63 -28.16
CA SER A 346 7.74 -2.62 -28.24
C SER A 346 8.36 -1.58 -29.19
N GLY A 347 7.58 -1.09 -30.17
CA GLY A 347 8.00 -0.02 -31.06
C GLY A 347 8.20 1.35 -30.37
N ASN A 348 7.51 1.60 -29.25
CA ASN A 348 7.61 2.84 -28.47
C ASN A 348 8.13 2.59 -27.05
N LEU A 349 7.73 1.49 -26.41
CA LEU A 349 8.30 1.07 -25.14
C LEU A 349 9.40 0.05 -25.43
N ALA A 350 10.64 0.50 -25.42
CA ALA A 350 11.79 -0.32 -25.80
C ALA A 350 12.03 -1.50 -24.85
N GLY A 351 11.42 -1.50 -23.67
CA GLY A 351 11.59 -2.57 -22.71
C GLY A 351 11.31 -2.17 -21.28
N PHE A 352 11.76 -3.02 -20.36
CA PHE A 352 11.64 -2.81 -18.93
C PHE A 352 12.81 -3.37 -18.13
N THR A 353 13.04 -2.81 -16.93
CA THR A 353 13.85 -3.43 -15.89
C THR A 353 13.09 -3.48 -14.56
N VAL A 354 12.84 -4.70 -14.05
CA VAL A 354 12.12 -4.91 -12.78
C VAL A 354 13.06 -4.83 -11.58
N TRP A 355 12.60 -4.24 -10.48
CA TRP A 355 13.39 -4.18 -9.26
C TRP A 355 13.62 -5.56 -8.64
N SER A 356 14.88 -5.87 -8.31
CA SER A 356 15.24 -7.10 -7.60
C SER A 356 16.19 -6.77 -6.45
N ALA A 357 15.78 -7.02 -5.21
CA ALA A 357 16.60 -6.78 -4.03
C ALA A 357 17.67 -7.88 -3.91
N ALA A 358 18.84 -7.60 -4.49
CA ALA A 358 19.97 -8.52 -4.59
C ALA A 358 20.84 -8.52 -3.31
N LEU A 359 20.36 -9.12 -2.22
CA LEU A 359 21.21 -9.59 -1.12
C LEU A 359 20.72 -10.97 -0.65
N MET A 360 21.19 -12.01 -1.34
CA MET A 360 20.93 -13.40 -0.96
C MET A 360 22.23 -14.05 -0.49
N ASP A 361 22.20 -14.58 0.73
CA ASP A 361 23.27 -15.43 1.27
C ASP A 361 23.28 -16.78 0.53
N SER A 362 24.47 -17.36 0.40
CA SER A 362 24.84 -18.48 -0.48
C SER A 362 24.22 -19.87 -0.12
N GLY A 363 23.01 -19.90 0.43
CA GLY A 363 22.33 -21.13 0.87
C GLY A 363 20.80 -21.13 0.81
N CYS A 364 20.17 -20.18 0.12
CA CYS A 364 18.71 -20.13 0.00
C CYS A 364 18.27 -20.47 -1.44
N GLU A 365 17.62 -21.62 -1.63
CA GLU A 365 16.88 -21.90 -2.87
C GLU A 365 15.81 -20.82 -3.07
N THR A 366 15.75 -20.27 -4.28
CA THR A 366 14.82 -19.20 -4.62
C THR A 366 13.37 -19.66 -4.43
N LYS A 367 12.57 -18.84 -3.76
CA LYS A 367 11.15 -18.62 -4.09
C LYS A 367 10.98 -17.15 -4.46
N SER A 368 11.66 -16.75 -5.53
CA SER A 368 11.27 -15.60 -6.35
C SER A 368 9.85 -15.83 -6.90
N PRO A 369 9.11 -14.79 -7.32
CA PRO A 369 7.99 -14.93 -8.23
C PRO A 369 8.22 -15.82 -9.45
N LEU A 370 9.49 -16.05 -9.80
CA LEU A 370 9.92 -16.95 -10.87
C LEU A 370 10.29 -18.36 -10.37
N SER A 371 10.09 -18.69 -9.10
CA SER A 371 10.74 -19.86 -8.47
C SER A 371 9.85 -20.63 -7.48
N THR A 372 8.55 -20.67 -7.68
CA THR A 372 7.76 -21.76 -7.09
C THR A 372 6.76 -22.26 -8.09
N THR A 373 6.70 -23.59 -8.21
CA THR A 373 5.90 -24.39 -9.14
C THR A 373 6.31 -24.35 -10.62
N ASN A 374 6.94 -25.47 -11.04
CA ASN A 374 6.59 -26.16 -12.29
C ASN A 374 5.10 -25.87 -12.62
N LYS A 375 4.83 -24.99 -13.59
CA LYS A 375 3.55 -24.74 -14.32
C LYS A 375 3.36 -23.31 -14.84
N ILE A 376 4.28 -22.36 -14.63
CA ILE A 376 4.18 -21.01 -15.25
C ILE A 376 4.97 -20.89 -16.56
N SER A 377 6.04 -21.66 -16.75
CA SER A 377 6.74 -21.75 -18.04
C SER A 377 5.93 -22.43 -19.14
N GLU A 378 4.91 -23.24 -18.81
CA GLU A 378 4.01 -23.84 -19.81
C GLU A 378 2.93 -22.87 -20.28
N LYS A 379 2.40 -21.98 -19.44
CA LYS A 379 1.31 -21.08 -19.83
C LYS A 379 1.74 -19.76 -20.47
N ILE A 380 3.00 -19.36 -20.32
CA ILE A 380 3.58 -18.25 -21.10
C ILE A 380 4.16 -18.76 -22.44
N ASN A 381 4.58 -20.03 -22.53
CA ASN A 381 5.04 -20.63 -23.79
C ASN A 381 3.93 -21.21 -24.68
N GLN A 382 2.73 -21.51 -24.16
CA GLN A 382 1.63 -22.08 -24.98
C GLN A 382 0.79 -21.05 -25.74
N ALA A 383 1.02 -19.74 -25.59
CA ALA A 383 0.27 -18.71 -26.31
C ALA A 383 1.10 -17.79 -27.23
N SER A 384 2.44 -17.92 -27.28
CA SER A 384 3.22 -17.18 -28.28
C SER A 384 4.63 -17.74 -28.48
N MET A 385 4.98 -18.00 -29.74
CA MET A 385 6.29 -18.35 -30.32
C MET A 385 6.65 -19.85 -30.41
N SER A 386 6.02 -20.53 -31.36
CA SER A 386 6.74 -21.45 -32.26
C SER A 386 6.10 -21.43 -33.66
N GLU A 387 6.64 -20.63 -34.59
CA GLU A 387 6.71 -20.96 -36.03
C GLU A 387 7.64 -19.96 -36.77
N SER A 388 8.43 -20.49 -37.72
CA SER A 388 9.49 -19.89 -38.57
C SER A 388 10.83 -19.59 -37.87
N ILE A 389 11.92 -20.37 -38.05
CA ILE A 389 12.67 -20.67 -39.30
C ILE A 389 12.98 -22.18 -39.39
N GLY A 390 12.71 -22.80 -40.55
CA GLY A 390 12.97 -24.21 -40.82
C GLY A 390 14.30 -24.51 -41.53
N VAL A 391 14.83 -25.71 -41.27
CA VAL A 391 15.67 -26.59 -42.14
C VAL A 391 15.36 -28.06 -41.68
N PRO A 392 15.35 -29.09 -42.55
CA PRO A 392 14.28 -30.09 -42.60
C PRO A 392 14.55 -31.50 -42.01
N GLN A 393 13.44 -32.23 -41.83
CA GLN A 393 13.20 -33.69 -41.81
C GLN A 393 14.08 -34.64 -40.96
N THR A 394 13.44 -35.38 -40.04
CA THR A 394 13.14 -36.83 -40.23
C THR A 394 12.29 -37.45 -39.10
N SER A 395 11.16 -38.04 -39.50
CA SER A 395 10.53 -39.29 -39.01
C SER A 395 9.77 -39.38 -37.66
N TYR A 396 8.59 -40.02 -37.79
CA TYR A 396 7.75 -40.73 -36.80
C TYR A 396 6.67 -39.97 -35.95
N ASN A 397 5.45 -39.93 -36.51
CA ASN A 397 4.19 -40.55 -36.01
C ASN A 397 4.09 -40.84 -34.49
N SER A 398 2.98 -40.62 -33.77
CA SER A 398 1.55 -40.62 -34.11
C SER A 398 0.71 -40.23 -32.87
N ARG A 399 -0.63 -40.09 -33.04
CA ARG A 399 -1.70 -39.85 -32.03
C ARG A 399 -1.71 -38.42 -31.47
N TRP A 400 -2.70 -37.57 -31.74
CA TRP A 400 -4.14 -37.79 -31.61
C TRP A 400 -4.93 -36.83 -32.50
N SER A 401 -5.71 -37.41 -33.43
CA SER A 401 -6.85 -36.75 -34.07
C SER A 401 -8.12 -37.21 -33.35
N LYS A 402 -8.87 -36.30 -32.73
CA LYS A 402 -10.35 -36.31 -32.67
C LYS A 402 -10.89 -35.22 -31.73
N ILE A 403 -12.03 -34.68 -32.16
CA ILE A 403 -12.97 -33.80 -31.46
C ILE A 403 -12.68 -32.30 -31.60
N SER A 404 -13.07 -31.79 -32.77
CA SER A 404 -13.60 -30.43 -32.96
C SER A 404 -15.02 -30.59 -33.53
N SER A 405 -16.03 -30.09 -32.82
CA SER A 405 -17.32 -29.68 -33.40
C SER A 405 -18.21 -28.98 -32.36
N GLN A 406 -18.90 -27.92 -32.82
CA GLN A 406 -19.85 -27.02 -32.13
C GLN A 406 -19.14 -25.81 -31.49
N ILE A 407 -19.37 -24.54 -31.88
CA ILE A 407 -20.65 -23.81 -31.98
C ILE A 407 -20.56 -22.68 -33.04
N MET A 408 -21.72 -22.33 -33.61
CA MET A 408 -22.00 -21.45 -34.75
C MET A 408 -21.80 -19.93 -34.51
N THR A 409 -21.59 -19.20 -35.61
CA THR A 409 -21.57 -17.72 -35.74
C THR A 409 -22.95 -17.13 -36.09
N PRO A 410 -23.21 -15.83 -35.84
CA PRO A 410 -24.20 -15.06 -36.60
C PRO A 410 -23.59 -13.93 -37.46
N LYS A 411 -24.33 -13.62 -38.55
CA LYS A 411 -24.01 -12.80 -39.75
C LYS A 411 -24.03 -11.26 -39.57
N PRO A 412 -23.45 -10.49 -40.52
CA PRO A 412 -23.24 -9.03 -40.43
C PRO A 412 -24.41 -8.20 -40.99
N LYS A 413 -24.59 -6.95 -40.52
CA LYS A 413 -25.44 -5.91 -41.14
C LYS A 413 -24.59 -4.73 -41.62
N ASN A 414 -24.90 -4.28 -42.84
CA ASN A 414 -24.21 -3.22 -43.61
C ASN A 414 -24.29 -1.81 -42.96
N PRO A 415 -23.32 -0.92 -43.25
CA PRO A 415 -23.28 0.45 -42.74
C PRO A 415 -24.03 1.44 -43.65
N ASN A 416 -24.80 2.36 -43.07
CA ASN A 416 -25.16 3.62 -43.72
C ASN A 416 -24.24 4.75 -43.19
N PRO A 417 -23.73 5.65 -44.04
CA PRO A 417 -22.68 6.59 -43.68
C PRO A 417 -23.26 7.89 -43.13
N SER A 418 -23.32 8.04 -41.80
CA SER A 418 -23.59 9.34 -41.18
C SER A 418 -22.26 10.05 -40.90
N GLY A 419 -21.79 10.80 -41.90
CA GLY A 419 -20.45 11.38 -41.97
C GLY A 419 -20.09 12.41 -40.89
N LEU A 420 -18.82 12.31 -40.49
CA LEU A 420 -18.02 13.23 -39.66
C LEU A 420 -18.21 14.72 -40.00
N GLY A 421 -18.57 15.04 -41.24
CA GLY A 421 -18.79 16.41 -41.71
C GLY A 421 -19.90 17.16 -40.96
N ARG A 422 -20.98 16.48 -40.57
CA ARG A 422 -22.10 17.13 -39.85
C ARG A 422 -21.78 17.34 -38.36
N ALA A 423 -20.95 16.45 -37.78
CA ALA A 423 -20.40 16.61 -36.44
C ALA A 423 -19.37 17.74 -36.36
N ILE A 424 -18.55 17.92 -37.41
CA ILE A 424 -17.57 19.00 -37.50
C ILE A 424 -18.26 20.35 -37.71
N ILE A 425 -19.33 20.42 -38.51
CA ILE A 425 -20.10 21.67 -38.69
C ILE A 425 -20.81 22.05 -37.39
N ASN A 426 -21.45 21.10 -36.70
CA ASN A 426 -22.07 21.36 -35.40
C ASN A 426 -21.05 21.73 -34.31
N ARG A 427 -19.83 21.16 -34.36
CA ARG A 427 -18.73 21.52 -33.44
C ARG A 427 -18.17 22.91 -33.75
N LYS A 428 -17.99 23.29 -35.02
CA LYS A 428 -17.56 24.64 -35.40
C LYS A 428 -18.58 25.72 -35.07
N VAL A 429 -19.88 25.43 -35.21
CA VAL A 429 -20.96 26.35 -34.81
C VAL A 429 -21.03 26.50 -33.28
N LYS A 430 -20.73 25.43 -32.53
CA LYS A 430 -20.64 25.45 -31.06
C LYS A 430 -19.39 26.17 -30.56
N ASP A 431 -18.25 25.98 -31.22
CA ASP A 431 -16.97 26.62 -30.89
C ASP A 431 -16.99 28.12 -31.24
N ALA A 432 -17.67 28.52 -32.31
CA ALA A 432 -17.89 29.94 -32.65
C ALA A 432 -18.80 30.66 -31.64
N ARG A 433 -19.82 29.98 -31.10
CA ARG A 433 -20.63 30.52 -29.98
C ARG A 433 -19.81 30.66 -28.70
N LYS A 434 -18.89 29.72 -28.43
CA LYS A 434 -18.03 29.72 -27.25
C LYS A 434 -16.96 30.83 -27.28
N GLN A 435 -16.48 31.20 -28.46
CA GLN A 435 -15.52 32.31 -28.63
C GLN A 435 -16.13 33.70 -28.38
N GLN A 436 -17.45 33.85 -28.44
CA GLN A 436 -18.11 35.12 -28.12
C GLN A 436 -18.32 35.34 -26.61
N GLU A 437 -18.18 34.31 -25.77
CA GLU A 437 -18.53 34.38 -24.34
C GLU A 437 -17.35 34.27 -23.36
N SER A 438 -16.12 33.97 -23.80
CA SER A 438 -14.99 33.72 -22.89
C SER A 438 -13.83 34.72 -23.07
N GLY A 439 -14.10 36.00 -22.78
CA GLY A 439 -13.06 36.91 -22.34
C GLY A 439 -13.05 36.95 -20.82
N LEU A 440 -12.37 36.00 -20.16
CA LEU A 440 -11.80 36.06 -18.80
C LEU A 440 -11.31 34.64 -18.40
N TYR A 441 -10.05 34.57 -17.97
CA TYR A 441 -9.29 33.37 -17.63
C TYR A 441 -9.76 32.70 -16.32
N VAL A 442 -9.88 31.36 -16.29
CA VAL A 442 -9.66 30.50 -15.11
C VAL A 442 -9.11 29.15 -15.56
N SER A 443 -8.11 28.64 -14.83
CA SER A 443 -7.50 27.32 -14.97
C SER A 443 -8.43 26.18 -14.54
N ASP A 444 -8.73 25.25 -15.45
CA ASP A 444 -9.50 24.05 -15.13
C ASP A 444 -8.67 23.01 -14.33
N LEU A 445 -9.26 22.56 -13.22
CA LEU A 445 -8.74 21.60 -12.22
C LEU A 445 -8.90 20.13 -12.66
N ASP A 446 -7.85 19.34 -12.47
CA ASP A 446 -7.82 17.87 -12.62
C ASP A 446 -8.90 17.14 -11.79
N ALA A 447 -9.53 16.14 -12.39
CA ALA A 447 -10.66 15.41 -11.79
C ALA A 447 -10.27 14.40 -10.68
N SER A 448 -8.98 14.06 -10.52
CA SER A 448 -8.50 13.04 -9.57
C SER A 448 -8.28 13.54 -8.15
N SER A 449 -8.23 14.87 -7.92
CA SER A 449 -8.01 15.47 -6.59
C SER A 449 -9.28 15.65 -5.76
N ARG A 450 -10.47 15.43 -6.33
CA ARG A 450 -11.75 15.84 -5.72
C ARG A 450 -12.20 15.01 -4.51
N LEU A 451 -11.83 13.72 -4.41
CA LEU A 451 -12.38 12.79 -3.39
C LEU A 451 -11.31 12.19 -2.46
N LYS A 452 -10.35 13.00 -2.01
CA LYS A 452 -9.42 12.63 -0.95
C LYS A 452 -10.03 12.98 0.41
N SER A 453 -10.09 12.01 1.33
CA SER A 453 -10.44 12.30 2.74
C SER A 453 -9.29 13.07 3.37
N VAL A 454 -9.62 14.16 4.07
CA VAL A 454 -8.67 15.11 4.64
C VAL A 454 -9.12 15.40 6.07
N THR A 455 -8.51 14.69 7.01
CA THR A 455 -8.80 14.85 8.44
C THR A 455 -7.77 15.72 9.17
N GLN A 456 -6.57 15.90 8.60
CA GLN A 456 -5.50 16.76 9.11
C GLN A 456 -4.75 17.43 7.97
N GLU A 457 -4.58 18.75 8.05
CA GLU A 457 -3.77 19.56 7.13
C GLU A 457 -2.81 20.45 7.91
N GLY A 458 -1.70 20.86 7.28
CA GLY A 458 -0.88 21.93 7.84
C GLY A 458 -1.60 23.27 7.73
N ASP A 459 -1.26 24.22 8.60
CA ASP A 459 -1.89 25.55 8.66
C ASP A 459 -1.91 26.28 7.31
N LEU A 460 -0.89 26.06 6.47
CA LEU A 460 -0.80 26.64 5.12
C LEU A 460 -1.81 26.01 4.15
N ASP A 461 -1.92 24.68 4.13
CA ASP A 461 -2.83 23.96 3.25
C ASP A 461 -4.29 24.22 3.64
N GLU A 462 -4.56 24.29 4.95
CA GLU A 462 -5.86 24.69 5.49
C GLU A 462 -6.25 26.10 5.04
N PHE A 463 -5.32 27.04 5.09
CA PHE A 463 -5.54 28.40 4.62
C PHE A 463 -5.85 28.43 3.11
N LEU A 464 -5.06 27.73 2.29
CA LEU A 464 -5.25 27.67 0.83
C LEU A 464 -6.60 27.03 0.45
N ASN A 465 -7.00 25.94 1.09
CA ASN A 465 -8.28 25.29 0.85
C ASN A 465 -9.47 26.16 1.26
N THR A 466 -9.33 26.89 2.37
CA THR A 466 -10.38 27.82 2.83
C THR A 466 -10.52 29.00 1.87
N ALA A 467 -9.41 29.54 1.37
CA ALA A 467 -9.40 30.60 0.36
C ALA A 467 -9.99 30.13 -0.98
N GLN A 468 -9.70 28.89 -1.40
CA GLN A 468 -10.26 28.28 -2.61
C GLN A 468 -11.78 28.11 -2.49
N LEU A 469 -12.28 27.63 -1.36
CA LEU A 469 -13.71 27.50 -1.11
C LEU A 469 -14.41 28.87 -1.06
N ALA A 470 -13.75 29.90 -0.52
CA ALA A 470 -14.27 31.27 -0.46
C ALA A 470 -14.19 32.02 -1.80
N GLY A 471 -13.46 31.50 -2.78
CA GLY A 471 -13.28 32.13 -4.09
C GLY A 471 -12.50 33.45 -4.05
N THR A 472 -11.61 33.62 -3.06
CA THR A 472 -10.83 34.85 -2.85
C THR A 472 -9.36 34.66 -3.21
N GLU A 473 -8.79 35.50 -4.06
CA GLU A 473 -7.34 35.58 -4.30
C GLU A 473 -6.67 36.46 -3.24
N PHE A 474 -5.56 36.00 -2.61
CA PHE A 474 -4.86 36.79 -1.59
C PHE A 474 -3.34 36.61 -1.57
N THR A 475 -2.68 37.69 -1.14
CA THR A 475 -1.26 37.82 -0.80
C THR A 475 -1.07 37.66 0.72
N ALA A 476 -0.14 36.80 1.13
CA ALA A 476 0.11 36.53 2.56
C ALA A 476 1.05 37.58 3.19
N GLU A 477 0.57 38.35 4.18
CA GLU A 477 1.42 39.09 5.11
C GLU A 477 1.80 38.19 6.31
N ARG A 478 3.09 37.90 6.47
CA ARG A 478 3.62 37.12 7.59
C ARG A 478 3.72 37.95 8.86
N ARG A 479 2.71 37.95 9.75
CA ARG A 479 2.89 38.32 11.17
C ARG A 479 1.94 37.57 12.11
N ASN A 480 2.49 36.63 12.89
CA ASN A 480 2.31 36.49 14.35
C ASN A 480 2.80 35.11 14.80
N VAL A 481 4.03 35.05 15.32
CA VAL A 481 4.54 33.87 16.03
C VAL A 481 4.12 34.01 17.50
N LYS A 482 3.17 33.18 17.95
CA LYS A 482 2.80 33.07 19.36
C LYS A 482 3.72 32.05 20.01
N ILE A 483 4.63 32.52 20.87
CA ILE A 483 5.55 31.66 21.62
C ILE A 483 4.74 30.95 22.71
N ILE A 484 4.58 29.63 22.58
CA ILE A 484 4.02 28.79 23.63
C ILE A 484 5.13 28.51 24.65
N GLN A 485 5.05 29.15 25.82
CA GLN A 485 5.90 28.81 26.97
C GLN A 485 5.39 27.49 27.56
N GLN A 486 6.19 26.42 27.46
CA GLN A 486 5.93 25.18 28.18
C GLN A 486 6.32 25.38 29.65
N SER A 487 5.35 25.26 30.55
CA SER A 487 5.58 25.25 32.00
C SER A 487 6.19 23.90 32.41
N ALA A 488 7.39 23.96 32.96
CA ALA A 488 8.15 22.83 33.44
C ALA A 488 7.76 22.48 34.89
N ASN A 489 6.85 21.51 35.08
CA ASN A 489 6.69 20.79 36.35
C ASN A 489 6.97 19.31 36.11
N ALA A 490 8.07 18.81 36.68
CA ALA A 490 8.79 17.60 36.27
C ALA A 490 8.33 16.27 36.91
N SER A 491 7.04 16.07 37.14
CA SER A 491 6.52 14.81 37.73
C SER A 491 5.32 14.19 37.01
N GLN A 492 4.75 14.87 36.02
CA GLN A 492 3.61 14.37 35.24
C GLN A 492 3.87 14.51 33.75
N ASN A 493 3.38 13.55 32.95
CA ASN A 493 3.51 13.62 31.50
C ASN A 493 2.82 14.89 30.97
N PRO A 494 3.54 15.80 30.29
CA PRO A 494 3.00 17.09 29.87
C PRO A 494 1.88 17.02 28.82
N TYR A 495 1.59 15.80 28.31
CA TYR A 495 0.61 15.54 27.27
C TYR A 495 -0.68 14.87 27.78
N LEU A 496 -0.78 14.57 29.08
CA LEU A 496 -1.98 14.07 29.73
C LEU A 496 -2.51 15.10 30.72
N LEU A 497 -3.84 15.20 30.80
CA LEU A 497 -4.51 16.06 31.77
C LEU A 497 -4.46 15.41 33.16
N SER A 498 -4.35 16.23 34.20
CA SER A 498 -4.60 15.76 35.57
C SER A 498 -6.09 15.42 35.74
N GLU A 499 -6.43 14.55 36.70
CA GLU A 499 -7.82 14.11 36.92
C GLU A 499 -8.79 15.27 37.20
N GLN A 500 -8.29 16.35 37.80
CA GLN A 500 -9.07 17.53 38.14
C GLN A 500 -9.30 18.43 36.92
N GLU A 501 -8.28 18.59 36.07
CA GLU A 501 -8.39 19.27 34.78
C GLU A 501 -9.29 18.49 33.81
N GLU A 502 -9.21 17.16 33.82
CA GLU A 502 -10.04 16.28 33.02
C GLU A 502 -11.52 16.44 33.37
N LYS A 503 -11.88 16.42 34.67
CA LYS A 503 -13.27 16.67 35.13
C LYS A 503 -13.79 18.05 34.70
N ASN A 504 -12.96 19.08 34.85
CA ASN A 504 -13.33 20.43 34.42
C ASN A 504 -13.55 20.51 32.89
N THR A 505 -12.70 19.81 32.13
CA THR A 505 -12.79 19.73 30.67
C THR A 505 -14.05 18.99 30.23
N LEU A 506 -14.38 17.85 30.85
CA LEU A 506 -15.62 17.11 30.60
C LEU A 506 -16.87 17.92 30.91
N LYS A 507 -16.86 18.72 31.99
CA LYS A 507 -17.96 19.63 32.30
C LYS A 507 -18.16 20.68 31.19
N LYS A 508 -17.08 21.32 30.75
CA LYS A 508 -17.13 22.27 29.62
C LYS A 508 -17.63 21.61 28.32
N HIS A 509 -17.26 20.36 28.08
CA HIS A 509 -17.75 19.59 26.93
C HIS A 509 -19.26 19.36 27.00
N SER A 510 -19.80 19.05 28.19
CA SER A 510 -21.24 18.84 28.38
C SER A 510 -22.05 20.12 28.15
N GLU A 511 -21.54 21.27 28.58
CA GLU A 511 -22.17 22.59 28.43
C GLU A 511 -22.24 23.03 26.96
N ASN A 512 -21.20 22.73 26.16
CA ASN A 512 -21.09 23.15 24.76
C ASN A 512 -21.49 22.08 23.73
N LYS A 513 -22.05 20.94 24.18
CA LYS A 513 -22.35 19.78 23.30
C LYS A 513 -23.23 20.12 22.10
N GLN A 514 -24.19 21.05 22.26
CA GLN A 514 -25.14 21.42 21.21
C GLN A 514 -24.55 22.24 20.06
N ARG A 515 -23.35 22.83 20.24
CA ARG A 515 -22.66 23.63 19.21
C ARG A 515 -21.93 22.75 18.18
N LEU A 516 -21.65 21.50 18.52
CA LEU A 516 -21.04 20.53 17.61
C LEU A 516 -22.10 19.87 16.75
N ARG A 517 -22.38 20.47 15.59
CA ARG A 517 -23.32 19.94 14.60
C ARG A 517 -22.59 19.42 13.37
N VAL A 518 -23.20 18.47 12.66
CA VAL A 518 -22.77 18.08 11.31
C VAL A 518 -23.31 19.06 10.27
N PRO A 519 -22.60 19.31 9.15
CA PRO A 519 -23.05 20.26 8.16
C PRO A 519 -24.37 19.79 7.55
N ARG A 520 -25.42 20.59 7.74
CA ARG A 520 -26.75 20.35 7.16
C ARG A 520 -26.72 20.75 5.68
N ARG A 521 -27.32 19.94 4.82
CA ARG A 521 -27.46 20.30 3.41
C ARG A 521 -28.49 21.42 3.30
N PRO A 522 -28.19 22.53 2.58
CA PRO A 522 -29.19 23.53 2.30
C PRO A 522 -30.35 22.94 1.47
N PRO A 523 -31.59 23.41 1.65
CA PRO A 523 -32.72 22.95 0.86
C PRO A 523 -32.49 23.26 -0.63
N TRP A 524 -32.79 22.29 -1.49
CA TRP A 524 -32.59 22.41 -2.93
C TRP A 524 -33.84 21.93 -3.67
N THR A 525 -34.14 22.55 -4.81
CA THR A 525 -35.27 22.17 -5.67
C THR A 525 -34.77 21.69 -7.03
N LYS A 526 -35.53 20.82 -7.70
CA LYS A 526 -35.22 20.35 -9.08
C LYS A 526 -35.07 21.49 -10.09
N THR A 527 -35.66 22.65 -9.81
CA THR A 527 -35.62 23.85 -10.67
C THR A 527 -34.32 24.65 -10.52
N MET A 528 -33.51 24.39 -9.50
CA MET A 528 -32.27 25.14 -9.25
C MET A 528 -31.14 24.71 -10.20
N THR A 529 -30.31 25.66 -10.64
CA THR A 529 -29.17 25.33 -11.50
C THR A 529 -28.04 24.65 -10.70
N THR A 530 -27.21 23.86 -11.40
CA THR A 530 -26.08 23.15 -10.76
C THR A 530 -25.06 24.10 -10.12
N ALA A 531 -24.87 25.28 -10.69
CA ALA A 531 -23.93 26.29 -10.19
C ALA A 531 -24.48 27.00 -8.94
N GLU A 532 -25.78 27.28 -8.90
CA GLU A 532 -26.44 27.83 -7.71
C GLU A 532 -26.41 26.83 -6.55
N LEU A 533 -26.69 25.55 -6.82
CA LEU A 533 -26.58 24.48 -5.83
C LEU A 533 -25.17 24.39 -5.25
N ASP A 534 -24.14 24.35 -6.11
CA ASP A 534 -22.75 24.25 -5.68
C ASP A 534 -22.34 25.46 -4.82
N LYS A 535 -22.79 26.66 -5.18
CA LYS A 535 -22.54 27.89 -4.41
C LYS A 535 -23.21 27.84 -3.04
N GLN A 536 -24.46 27.39 -2.96
CA GLN A 536 -25.19 27.26 -1.69
C GLN A 536 -24.56 26.21 -0.78
N GLU A 537 -24.21 25.03 -1.31
CA GLU A 537 -23.55 23.97 -0.56
C GLU A 537 -22.17 24.41 -0.03
N LYS A 538 -21.37 25.11 -0.85
CA LYS A 538 -20.08 25.67 -0.42
C LYS A 538 -20.24 26.73 0.67
N ALA A 539 -21.22 27.63 0.53
CA ALA A 539 -21.48 28.67 1.53
C ALA A 539 -21.88 28.06 2.89
N ALA A 540 -22.83 27.13 2.88
CA ALA A 540 -23.28 26.44 4.09
C ALA A 540 -22.12 25.67 4.77
N PHE A 541 -21.27 25.01 3.97
CA PHE A 541 -20.11 24.31 4.48
C PHE A 541 -19.05 25.24 5.08
N LEU A 542 -18.80 26.39 4.45
CA LEU A 542 -17.89 27.41 4.98
C LEU A 542 -18.38 28.00 6.31
N ASP A 543 -19.68 28.31 6.41
CA ASP A 543 -20.27 28.83 7.65
C ASP A 543 -20.20 27.80 8.79
N TRP A 544 -20.43 26.53 8.48
CA TRP A 544 -20.21 25.43 9.42
C TRP A 544 -18.74 25.36 9.89
N ARG A 545 -17.76 25.45 8.96
CA ARG A 545 -16.33 25.46 9.32
C ARG A 545 -15.95 26.65 10.20
N ARG A 546 -16.51 27.84 9.93
CA ARG A 546 -16.31 29.04 10.77
C ARG A 546 -16.80 28.80 12.20
N GLY A 547 -17.95 28.14 12.38
CA GLY A 547 -18.47 27.79 13.70
C GLY A 547 -17.56 26.84 14.49
N LEU A 548 -16.92 25.88 13.82
CA LEU A 548 -15.93 25.00 14.46
C LEU A 548 -14.62 25.72 14.76
N ALA A 549 -14.15 26.60 13.86
CA ALA A 549 -12.93 27.38 14.08
C ALA A 549 -13.05 28.30 15.31
N GLN A 550 -14.21 28.93 15.50
CA GLN A 550 -14.50 29.73 16.71
C GLN A 550 -14.35 28.90 17.99
N LEU A 551 -14.83 27.65 18.01
CA LEU A 551 -14.68 26.76 19.17
C LEU A 551 -13.22 26.37 19.44
N GLN A 552 -12.39 26.26 18.40
CA GLN A 552 -10.97 25.92 18.53
C GLN A 552 -10.13 27.13 18.97
N ASP A 553 -10.34 28.30 18.38
CA ASP A 553 -9.49 29.48 18.59
C ASP A 553 -9.88 30.31 19.83
N GLU A 554 -11.19 30.49 20.09
CA GLU A 554 -11.67 31.34 21.19
C GLU A 554 -11.68 30.59 22.53
N GLU A 555 -12.16 29.33 22.52
CA GLU A 555 -12.38 28.55 23.73
C GLU A 555 -11.31 27.45 23.97
N ASN A 556 -10.35 27.29 23.03
CA ASN A 556 -9.24 26.35 23.08
C ASN A 556 -9.69 24.88 23.29
N PHE A 557 -10.81 24.49 22.68
CA PHE A 557 -11.27 23.10 22.71
C PHE A 557 -10.46 22.21 21.78
N LEU A 558 -10.07 21.04 22.27
CA LEU A 558 -9.52 19.99 21.43
C LEU A 558 -10.67 19.21 20.78
N LEU A 559 -10.74 19.27 19.45
CA LEU A 559 -11.71 18.51 18.66
C LEU A 559 -11.07 17.27 18.04
N THR A 560 -11.89 16.26 17.77
CA THR A 560 -11.52 15.15 16.87
C THR A 560 -11.15 15.69 15.50
N PRO A 561 -10.21 15.03 14.78
CA PRO A 561 -9.85 15.40 13.42
C PRO A 561 -11.02 15.12 12.49
N TYR A 562 -11.81 16.15 12.16
CA TYR A 562 -12.99 16.02 11.33
C TYR A 562 -12.67 16.15 9.83
N GLU A 563 -13.56 15.65 8.98
CA GLU A 563 -13.40 15.73 7.53
C GLU A 563 -13.56 17.18 7.02
N ARG A 564 -12.56 17.68 6.29
CA ARG A 564 -12.55 19.05 5.74
C ARG A 564 -12.94 19.13 4.27
N ASN A 565 -13.02 18.00 3.57
CA ASN A 565 -13.44 17.95 2.17
C ASN A 565 -14.97 17.88 2.01
N LEU A 566 -15.55 18.90 1.37
CA LEU A 566 -16.98 18.98 1.05
C LEU A 566 -17.47 17.77 0.24
N GLU A 567 -16.66 17.21 -0.66
CA GLU A 567 -17.07 16.10 -1.52
C GLU A 567 -17.38 14.81 -0.74
N VAL A 568 -16.76 14.63 0.43
CA VAL A 568 -17.03 13.51 1.32
C VAL A 568 -18.35 13.74 2.07
N TRP A 569 -18.61 14.97 2.54
CA TRP A 569 -19.90 15.35 3.13
C TRP A 569 -21.06 15.27 2.13
N ARG A 570 -20.81 15.57 0.85
CA ARG A 570 -21.77 15.32 -0.25
C ARG A 570 -22.14 13.84 -0.36
N GLN A 571 -21.21 12.92 -0.10
CA GLN A 571 -21.54 11.48 -0.07
C GLN A 571 -22.45 11.15 1.11
N LEU A 572 -22.20 11.72 2.30
CA LEU A 572 -23.08 11.54 3.45
C LEU A 572 -24.50 12.03 3.14
N TRP A 573 -24.64 13.23 2.57
CA TRP A 573 -25.95 13.79 2.21
C TRP A 573 -26.71 12.88 1.23
N ARG A 574 -26.03 12.34 0.22
CA ARG A 574 -26.63 11.36 -0.72
C ARG A 574 -27.09 10.07 -0.03
N VAL A 575 -26.35 9.57 0.95
CA VAL A 575 -26.75 8.39 1.74
C VAL A 575 -27.99 8.69 2.56
N LEU A 576 -28.00 9.82 3.28
CA LEU A 576 -29.11 10.20 4.14
C LEU A 576 -30.41 10.44 3.36
N GLU A 577 -30.33 11.05 2.18
CA GLU A 577 -31.49 11.33 1.34
C GLU A 577 -32.08 10.06 0.71
N ARG A 578 -31.21 9.14 0.26
CA ARG A 578 -31.62 7.91 -0.44
C ARG A 578 -32.02 6.76 0.49
N SER A 579 -31.59 6.78 1.74
CA SER A 579 -31.91 5.71 2.69
C SER A 579 -33.23 5.97 3.39
N HIS A 580 -33.98 4.90 3.63
CA HIS A 580 -35.18 4.90 4.47
C HIS A 580 -34.81 4.65 5.95
N LEU A 581 -33.78 3.83 6.14
CA LEU A 581 -33.23 3.45 7.44
C LEU A 581 -31.74 3.78 7.48
N VAL A 582 -31.30 4.54 8.48
CA VAL A 582 -29.88 4.88 8.67
C VAL A 582 -29.34 4.09 9.86
N VAL A 583 -28.29 3.32 9.65
CA VAL A 583 -27.63 2.53 10.69
C VAL A 583 -26.26 3.15 10.99
N GLN A 584 -26.08 3.60 12.22
CA GLN A 584 -24.81 4.07 12.74
C GLN A 584 -24.02 2.91 13.34
N ILE A 585 -22.88 2.57 12.74
CA ILE A 585 -22.00 1.50 13.21
C ILE A 585 -20.99 2.07 14.20
N VAL A 586 -20.97 1.50 15.41
CA VAL A 586 -20.07 1.90 16.51
C VAL A 586 -19.22 0.75 17.00
N ASP A 587 -18.04 1.06 17.56
CA ASP A 587 -17.14 0.07 18.16
C ASP A 587 -17.60 -0.23 19.59
N GLY A 588 -17.84 -1.51 19.91
CA GLY A 588 -18.31 -1.97 21.21
C GLY A 588 -17.40 -1.61 22.40
N ARG A 589 -16.12 -1.31 22.16
CA ARG A 589 -15.20 -0.91 23.24
C ARG A 589 -15.47 0.50 23.77
N ASN A 590 -15.98 1.40 22.93
CA ASN A 590 -16.36 2.76 23.33
C ASN A 590 -17.55 3.27 22.51
N PRO A 591 -18.76 2.74 22.73
CA PRO A 591 -19.92 3.07 21.90
C PRO A 591 -20.25 4.58 21.89
N LEU A 592 -20.07 5.26 23.03
CA LEU A 592 -20.39 6.68 23.18
C LEU A 592 -19.48 7.60 22.36
N ARG A 593 -18.21 7.24 22.20
CA ARG A 593 -17.26 8.04 21.39
C ARG A 593 -17.56 7.93 19.90
N PHE A 594 -17.91 6.75 19.42
CA PHE A 594 -18.17 6.54 17.99
C PHE A 594 -19.59 6.90 17.57
N ARG A 595 -20.48 7.14 18.54
CA ARG A 595 -21.86 7.58 18.34
C ARG A 595 -21.94 9.08 18.11
N CYS A 596 -22.74 9.51 17.14
CA CYS A 596 -23.01 10.93 16.88
C CYS A 596 -24.50 11.23 17.07
N GLU A 597 -24.85 11.85 18.20
CA GLU A 597 -26.23 12.23 18.53
C GLU A 597 -26.83 13.25 17.55
N ASP A 598 -26.01 14.18 17.04
CA ASP A 598 -26.47 15.17 16.06
C ASP A 598 -26.74 14.58 14.67
N LEU A 599 -26.20 13.39 14.38
CA LEU A 599 -26.57 12.66 13.17
C LEU A 599 -27.99 12.07 13.32
N GLU A 600 -28.34 11.56 14.49
CA GLU A 600 -29.68 11.03 14.76
C GLU A 600 -30.75 12.13 14.65
N SER A 601 -30.46 13.33 15.16
CA SER A 601 -31.32 14.49 14.93
C SER A 601 -31.37 14.86 13.45
N TYR A 602 -30.24 14.80 12.74
CA TYR A 602 -30.21 15.08 11.30
C TYR A 602 -31.15 14.18 10.52
N VAL A 603 -31.10 12.87 10.75
CA VAL A 603 -31.90 11.87 10.02
C VAL A 603 -33.39 12.17 10.14
N ARG A 604 -33.83 12.67 11.29
CA ARG A 604 -35.22 13.08 11.54
C ARG A 604 -35.58 14.37 10.81
N ASP A 605 -34.62 15.29 10.66
CA ASP A 605 -34.79 16.58 10.00
C ASP A 605 -34.65 16.54 8.46
N VAL A 606 -34.00 15.52 7.91
CA VAL A 606 -33.74 15.37 6.45
C VAL A 606 -35.07 15.25 5.69
N GLU A 607 -35.24 16.14 4.71
CA GLU A 607 -36.42 16.16 3.83
C GLU A 607 -36.31 15.03 2.77
N GLY A 608 -37.37 14.74 2.02
CA GLY A 608 -37.41 13.60 1.08
C GLY A 608 -36.26 13.60 0.06
N PRO A 609 -36.09 12.52 -0.73
CA PRO A 609 -35.06 12.46 -1.79
C PRO A 609 -35.14 13.60 -2.82
N GLU A 610 -36.25 14.35 -2.84
CA GLU A 610 -36.51 15.46 -3.76
C GLU A 610 -36.29 16.87 -3.18
N GLY A 611 -35.95 17.01 -1.89
CA GLY A 611 -35.65 18.31 -1.28
C GLY A 611 -36.84 19.30 -1.23
N GLU A 612 -38.06 18.83 -1.48
CA GLU A 612 -39.27 19.67 -1.47
C GLU A 612 -39.71 19.99 -0.04
N ALA A 613 -39.82 21.29 0.26
CA ALA A 613 -40.23 21.80 1.56
C ALA A 613 -41.58 21.23 1.99
N GLY A 614 -41.57 20.45 3.08
CA GLY A 614 -42.79 19.89 3.69
C GLY A 614 -43.10 18.42 3.36
N SER A 615 -42.24 17.72 2.61
CA SER A 615 -42.53 16.36 2.14
C SER A 615 -42.14 15.19 3.07
N GLY A 616 -41.33 15.35 4.13
CA GLY A 616 -40.81 14.15 4.81
C GLY A 616 -40.05 14.29 6.14
N ARG A 617 -40.33 15.28 6.99
CA ARG A 617 -39.73 15.35 8.33
C ARG A 617 -40.25 14.22 9.22
N GLY A 618 -39.34 13.49 9.87
CA GLY A 618 -39.66 12.43 10.84
C GLY A 618 -40.00 11.05 10.27
N ARG A 619 -39.97 10.86 8.94
CA ARG A 619 -40.29 9.54 8.31
C ARG A 619 -39.15 8.54 8.40
N ARG A 620 -37.90 9.01 8.40
CA ARG A 620 -36.70 8.16 8.44
C ARG A 620 -36.35 7.78 9.88
N LYS A 621 -35.90 6.55 10.05
CA LYS A 621 -35.46 6.02 11.35
C LYS A 621 -33.95 5.88 11.40
N SER A 622 -33.38 6.03 12.60
CA SER A 622 -31.96 5.84 12.89
C SER A 622 -31.77 4.69 13.88
N LEU A 623 -30.81 3.81 13.62
CA LEU A 623 -30.48 2.64 14.43
C LEU A 623 -29.01 2.64 14.82
N LEU A 624 -28.68 2.03 15.96
CA LEU A 624 -27.31 1.86 16.44
C LEU A 624 -26.88 0.40 16.30
N LEU A 625 -25.85 0.13 15.49
CA LEU A 625 -25.26 -1.22 15.37
C LEU A 625 -23.91 -1.26 16.10
N ILE A 626 -23.87 -1.99 17.20
CA ILE A 626 -22.68 -2.12 18.04
C ILE A 626 -21.87 -3.30 17.52
N ASN A 627 -20.83 -2.99 16.77
CA ASN A 627 -19.93 -3.98 16.17
C ASN A 627 -18.78 -4.34 17.12
N LYS A 628 -18.13 -5.48 16.87
CA LYS A 628 -17.09 -6.06 17.74
C LYS A 628 -17.63 -6.46 19.11
N ALA A 629 -18.89 -6.87 19.16
CA ALA A 629 -19.54 -7.29 20.40
C ALA A 629 -18.94 -8.57 21.01
N ASP A 630 -18.10 -9.29 20.26
CA ASP A 630 -17.25 -10.40 20.70
C ASP A 630 -16.16 -10.00 21.69
N LEU A 631 -15.79 -8.71 21.72
CA LEU A 631 -14.81 -8.19 22.68
C LEU A 631 -15.43 -7.88 24.05
N LEU A 632 -16.76 -7.84 24.15
CA LEU A 632 -17.48 -7.60 25.40
C LEU A 632 -17.97 -8.93 25.98
N THR A 633 -17.88 -9.07 27.30
CA THR A 633 -18.51 -10.20 28.02
C THR A 633 -20.03 -10.03 28.03
N ALA A 634 -20.78 -11.12 28.24
CA ALA A 634 -22.24 -11.07 28.35
C ALA A 634 -22.72 -10.03 29.39
N LYS A 635 -22.11 -10.02 30.58
CA LYS A 635 -22.40 -9.04 31.65
C LYS A 635 -22.20 -7.60 31.22
N GLN A 636 -21.10 -7.33 30.50
CA GLN A 636 -20.81 -6.00 29.96
C GLN A 636 -21.85 -5.56 28.93
N ARG A 637 -22.31 -6.49 28.07
CA ARG A 637 -23.38 -6.21 27.10
C ARG A 637 -24.71 -5.89 27.77
N CYS A 638 -25.09 -6.59 28.84
CA CYS A 638 -26.30 -6.28 29.61
C CYS A 638 -26.26 -4.87 30.22
N LEU A 639 -25.14 -4.47 30.81
CA LEU A 639 -24.99 -3.10 31.36
C LEU A 639 -25.10 -2.01 30.28
N TRP A 640 -24.59 -2.30 29.07
CA TRP A 640 -24.76 -1.40 27.93
C TRP A 640 -26.20 -1.40 27.41
N ALA A 641 -26.87 -2.56 27.36
CA ALA A 641 -28.26 -2.70 26.98
C ALA A 641 -29.18 -1.85 27.89
N ASP A 642 -29.02 -1.96 29.21
CA ASP A 642 -29.79 -1.16 30.18
C ASP A 642 -29.56 0.35 29.99
N TYR A 643 -28.34 0.76 29.68
CA TYR A 643 -28.03 2.15 29.38
C TYR A 643 -28.74 2.63 28.10
N PHE A 644 -28.69 1.87 27.01
CA PHE A 644 -29.33 2.26 25.75
C PHE A 644 -30.86 2.26 25.85
N ASP A 645 -31.44 1.33 26.59
CA ASP A 645 -32.88 1.30 26.89
C ASP A 645 -33.30 2.52 27.71
N SER A 646 -32.50 2.94 28.70
CA SER A 646 -32.76 4.16 29.48
C SER A 646 -32.80 5.43 28.63
N GLN A 647 -32.10 5.43 27.50
CA GLN A 647 -32.04 6.55 26.55
C GLN A 647 -33.08 6.41 25.43
N GLY A 648 -33.88 5.33 25.40
CA GLY A 648 -34.88 5.07 24.37
C GLY A 648 -34.29 4.80 22.98
N LEU A 649 -33.10 4.19 22.93
CA LEU A 649 -32.38 3.95 21.68
C LEU A 649 -32.63 2.55 21.15
N GLN A 650 -32.69 2.45 19.82
CA GLN A 650 -32.77 1.17 19.13
C GLN A 650 -31.35 0.69 18.81
N TYR A 651 -30.95 -0.44 19.39
CA TYR A 651 -29.60 -0.99 19.25
C TYR A 651 -29.62 -2.49 18.90
N ALA A 652 -28.53 -2.95 18.31
CA ALA A 652 -28.25 -4.37 18.13
C ALA A 652 -26.76 -4.66 18.31
N PHE A 653 -26.43 -5.80 18.93
CA PHE A 653 -25.05 -6.28 19.05
C PHE A 653 -24.71 -7.20 17.89
N PHE A 654 -23.59 -6.96 17.22
CA PHE A 654 -23.13 -7.76 16.09
C PHE A 654 -21.62 -8.00 16.14
N SER A 655 -21.19 -9.16 15.64
CA SER A 655 -19.77 -9.44 15.42
C SER A 655 -19.53 -9.89 13.99
N ALA A 656 -18.97 -8.99 13.18
CA ALA A 656 -18.55 -9.29 11.82
C ALA A 656 -17.45 -10.38 11.78
N ALA A 657 -16.57 -10.41 12.79
CA ALA A 657 -15.49 -11.38 12.87
C ALA A 657 -16.04 -12.81 13.07
N ASN A 658 -16.93 -12.99 14.06
CA ASN A 658 -17.55 -14.29 14.33
C ASN A 658 -18.44 -14.75 13.17
N ALA A 659 -19.21 -13.83 12.57
CA ALA A 659 -20.04 -14.16 11.40
C ALA A 659 -19.19 -14.65 10.21
N THR A 660 -18.05 -13.99 9.94
CA THR A 660 -17.13 -14.39 8.87
C THR A 660 -16.47 -15.73 9.17
N ALA A 661 -16.04 -15.95 10.42
CA ALA A 661 -15.42 -17.20 10.86
C ALA A 661 -16.40 -18.38 10.74
N LEU A 662 -17.66 -18.21 11.17
CA LEU A 662 -18.70 -19.24 11.06
C LEU A 662 -19.02 -19.58 9.60
N GLN A 663 -19.12 -18.57 8.72
CA GLN A 663 -19.32 -18.79 7.29
C GLN A 663 -18.13 -19.51 6.65
N GLN A 664 -16.91 -19.19 7.05
CA GLN A 664 -15.71 -19.86 6.55
C GLN A 664 -15.66 -21.31 7.01
N ALA A 665 -15.90 -21.59 8.29
CA ALA A 665 -15.99 -22.96 8.81
C ALA A 665 -17.06 -23.79 8.09
N ARG A 666 -18.23 -23.19 7.81
CA ARG A 666 -19.29 -23.88 7.04
C ARG A 666 -18.86 -24.20 5.61
N ARG A 667 -18.15 -23.29 4.93
CA ARG A 667 -17.62 -23.54 3.58
C ARG A 667 -16.56 -24.64 3.59
N ASP A 668 -15.66 -24.61 4.56
CA ASP A 668 -14.59 -25.61 4.69
C ASP A 668 -15.19 -27.00 5.01
N ALA A 669 -16.22 -27.07 5.86
CA ALA A 669 -16.95 -28.31 6.15
C ALA A 669 -17.69 -28.86 4.92
N LEU A 670 -18.35 -28.00 4.14
CA LEU A 670 -19.01 -28.42 2.89
C LEU A 670 -18.00 -28.89 1.84
N ALA A 671 -16.86 -28.22 1.72
CA ALA A 671 -15.78 -28.63 0.81
C ALA A 671 -15.16 -29.98 1.24
N ALA A 672 -14.98 -30.20 2.55
CA ALA A 672 -14.52 -31.48 3.09
C ALA A 672 -15.55 -32.60 2.84
N ALA A 673 -16.84 -32.34 3.02
CA ALA A 673 -17.91 -33.30 2.73
C ALA A 673 -18.01 -33.63 1.23
N GLN A 674 -17.87 -32.63 0.35
CA GLN A 674 -17.83 -32.85 -1.10
C GLN A 674 -16.60 -33.64 -1.53
N ALA A 675 -15.43 -33.38 -0.94
CA ALA A 675 -14.20 -34.13 -1.18
C ALA A 675 -14.33 -35.59 -0.70
N GLN A 676 -14.96 -35.83 0.45
CA GLN A 676 -15.26 -37.18 0.93
C GLN A 676 -16.26 -37.90 0.02
N ALA A 677 -17.29 -37.21 -0.48
CA ALA A 677 -18.25 -37.78 -1.43
C ALA A 677 -17.64 -38.13 -2.80
N THR A 678 -16.61 -37.38 -3.24
CA THR A 678 -15.87 -37.70 -4.48
C THR A 678 -14.92 -38.87 -4.29
N LEU A 679 -14.35 -39.05 -3.09
CA LEU A 679 -13.51 -40.20 -2.76
C LEU A 679 -14.33 -41.49 -2.61
N SER A 680 -15.57 -41.42 -2.11
CA SER A 680 -16.47 -42.58 -2.03
C SER A 680 -17.08 -42.99 -3.38
N ALA A 681 -16.99 -42.14 -4.42
CA ALA A 681 -17.51 -42.45 -5.75
C ALA A 681 -16.51 -43.26 -6.62
N ASP A 682 -15.25 -43.36 -6.21
CA ASP A 682 -14.17 -44.03 -6.98
C ASP A 682 -13.98 -45.51 -6.57
N ASP A 683 -14.71 -46.00 -5.54
CA ASP A 683 -14.62 -47.37 -5.02
C ASP A 683 -15.75 -48.32 -5.49
N THR A 684 -16.53 -47.94 -6.51
CA THR A 684 -17.61 -48.78 -7.06
C THR A 684 -17.54 -48.93 -8.59
N GLU A 685 -16.44 -49.48 -9.10
CA GLU A 685 -16.45 -50.19 -10.38
C GLU A 685 -15.78 -51.56 -10.22
N GLY A 686 -16.60 -52.63 -10.16
CA GLY A 686 -16.08 -53.98 -10.24
C GLY A 686 -17.03 -55.10 -9.85
N THR A 687 -18.18 -55.28 -10.53
CA THR A 687 -18.70 -56.61 -10.95
C THR A 687 -19.95 -56.50 -11.83
N GLU A 688 -19.91 -57.14 -13.00
CA GLU A 688 -21.04 -57.31 -13.92
C GLU A 688 -22.06 -58.35 -13.40
N GLY A 689 -23.36 -58.15 -13.69
CA GLY A 689 -24.39 -59.19 -13.54
C GLY A 689 -25.84 -58.72 -13.66
N ASP A 690 -26.30 -58.57 -14.91
CA ASP A 690 -27.63 -58.91 -15.49
C ASP A 690 -28.97 -58.54 -14.78
N GLY A 691 -29.89 -57.90 -15.53
CA GLY A 691 -31.34 -58.01 -15.32
C GLY A 691 -32.19 -56.74 -15.16
N ASP A 692 -32.89 -56.36 -16.24
CA ASP A 692 -34.22 -55.73 -16.35
C ASP A 692 -34.64 -54.48 -15.52
N GLY A 693 -34.92 -53.38 -16.25
CA GLY A 693 -36.25 -52.73 -16.30
C GLY A 693 -36.74 -51.81 -15.16
N VAL A 694 -37.17 -50.61 -15.59
CA VAL A 694 -38.23 -49.70 -15.06
C VAL A 694 -37.77 -48.44 -14.30
N ASP A 695 -38.41 -47.34 -14.71
CA ASP A 695 -38.33 -45.93 -14.29
C ASP A 695 -38.60 -45.67 -12.80
N GLU A 696 -38.05 -44.58 -12.23
CA GLU A 696 -38.80 -43.45 -11.62
C GLU A 696 -37.92 -42.43 -10.87
N GLU A 697 -38.32 -41.16 -10.96
CA GLU A 697 -37.83 -40.02 -10.18
C GLU A 697 -38.18 -40.15 -8.69
N ALA A 698 -37.28 -39.76 -7.78
CA ALA A 698 -37.68 -39.32 -6.43
C ALA A 698 -36.65 -38.40 -5.76
N ALA A 699 -37.15 -37.25 -5.33
CA ALA A 699 -36.48 -36.27 -4.47
C ALA A 699 -36.19 -36.84 -3.07
N VAL A 700 -35.09 -36.38 -2.44
CA VAL A 700 -34.80 -36.65 -1.03
C VAL A 700 -34.52 -35.34 -0.30
N GLU A 701 -35.43 -35.03 0.63
CA GLU A 701 -35.36 -33.96 1.63
C GLU A 701 -34.20 -34.14 2.64
N PRO A 702 -33.74 -33.08 3.32
CA PRO A 702 -32.68 -33.18 4.32
C PRO A 702 -33.22 -33.73 5.66
N PRO A 703 -32.51 -34.64 6.35
CA PRO A 703 -32.96 -35.11 7.66
C PRO A 703 -32.64 -34.08 8.77
N SER A 704 -33.64 -33.95 9.62
CA SER A 704 -33.75 -33.17 10.85
C SER A 704 -32.83 -33.65 11.99
N SER A 705 -32.58 -32.70 12.91
CA SER A 705 -31.99 -32.82 14.25
C SER A 705 -32.32 -34.09 15.05
N PRO A 706 -31.41 -34.56 15.92
CA PRO A 706 -31.78 -35.33 17.10
C PRO A 706 -31.59 -34.52 18.39
N GLU A 707 -32.64 -34.55 19.22
CA GLU A 707 -32.63 -34.17 20.63
C GLU A 707 -31.95 -35.24 21.50
N SER A 708 -31.66 -34.81 22.73
CA SER A 708 -31.10 -35.49 23.91
C SER A 708 -31.45 -36.97 24.15
N ASP A 709 -30.43 -37.74 24.54
CA ASP A 709 -30.56 -38.71 25.64
C ASP A 709 -29.21 -38.93 26.36
N SER A 710 -29.32 -39.10 27.67
CA SER A 710 -28.30 -39.26 28.70
C SER A 710 -27.72 -40.68 28.80
N GLY A 711 -26.44 -40.81 29.18
CA GLY A 711 -25.87 -42.08 29.68
C GLY A 711 -24.35 -42.17 29.53
N ASP A 712 -23.66 -42.20 30.66
CA ASP A 712 -22.21 -42.37 30.83
C ASP A 712 -21.58 -43.51 30.00
N GLU A 713 -20.37 -43.29 29.49
CA GLU A 713 -19.20 -44.09 29.89
C GLU A 713 -17.88 -43.50 29.36
N ILE A 714 -16.92 -43.40 30.27
CA ILE A 714 -15.56 -42.85 30.13
C ILE A 714 -14.70 -43.84 29.32
N ASN A 715 -14.06 -43.37 28.25
CA ASN A 715 -12.78 -43.95 27.82
C ASN A 715 -11.87 -42.90 27.16
N ASP A 716 -10.73 -42.67 27.83
CA ASP A 716 -9.64 -41.78 27.44
C ASP A 716 -8.91 -42.31 26.20
N SER A 717 -8.91 -41.51 25.12
CA SER A 717 -7.82 -41.54 24.14
C SER A 717 -7.66 -40.18 23.49
N ALA A 718 -6.76 -39.38 24.07
CA ALA A 718 -6.34 -38.09 23.54
C ALA A 718 -5.51 -38.26 22.24
N SER A 719 -6.03 -37.72 21.14
CA SER A 719 -5.24 -37.39 19.95
C SER A 719 -5.20 -35.87 19.79
N GLU A 720 -4.02 -35.31 20.02
CA GLU A 720 -3.70 -33.89 19.85
C GLU A 720 -3.89 -33.44 18.38
N SER A 721 -4.82 -32.53 18.14
CA SER A 721 -4.84 -31.71 16.93
C SER A 721 -5.33 -30.28 17.20
N SER A 722 -4.42 -29.33 16.98
CA SER A 722 -4.61 -27.89 16.71
C SER A 722 -5.50 -27.07 17.66
N GLN A 723 -4.91 -26.59 18.75
CA GLN A 723 -5.37 -25.37 19.44
C GLN A 723 -4.64 -24.15 18.86
N GLY A 724 -5.34 -23.41 18.00
CA GLY A 724 -4.94 -22.09 17.51
C GLY A 724 -6.19 -21.25 17.24
N ASP A 725 -6.38 -20.22 18.04
CA ASP A 725 -7.28 -19.08 17.82
C ASP A 725 -8.81 -19.29 17.87
N ALA A 726 -9.32 -19.90 18.95
CA ALA A 726 -10.71 -19.72 19.37
C ALA A 726 -10.81 -18.60 20.42
N TYR A 727 -11.10 -17.37 19.98
CA TYR A 727 -11.45 -16.26 20.87
C TYR A 727 -12.96 -16.34 21.17
N PHE A 728 -13.30 -16.73 22.40
CA PHE A 728 -14.65 -16.74 22.99
C PHE A 728 -15.75 -17.53 22.25
N SER A 729 -15.87 -18.83 22.54
CA SER A 729 -17.08 -19.63 22.27
C SER A 729 -17.47 -20.54 23.46
N ALA A 730 -17.26 -20.09 24.68
CA ALA A 730 -17.56 -20.86 25.90
C ALA A 730 -18.49 -20.12 26.90
N GLU A 731 -19.24 -19.11 26.45
CA GLU A 731 -20.16 -18.36 27.33
C GLU A 731 -21.65 -18.74 27.18
N GLU A 732 -22.01 -19.66 26.28
CA GLU A 732 -23.42 -20.06 26.08
C GLU A 732 -24.03 -20.87 27.25
N GLU A 733 -23.25 -21.20 28.28
CA GLU A 733 -23.73 -21.95 29.47
C GLU A 733 -23.85 -21.10 30.76
N THR A 734 -23.83 -19.77 30.68
CA THR A 734 -24.06 -18.91 31.86
C THR A 734 -25.52 -18.39 31.90
N PRO A 735 -26.19 -18.38 33.07
CA PRO A 735 -27.56 -17.85 33.20
C PRO A 735 -27.72 -16.39 32.73
N ASP A 736 -26.64 -15.62 32.78
CA ASP A 736 -26.56 -14.22 32.33
C ASP A 736 -26.52 -14.07 30.80
N GLY A 737 -26.32 -15.16 30.04
CA GLY A 737 -26.31 -15.18 28.56
C GLY A 737 -27.69 -15.29 27.91
N GLN A 738 -28.77 -15.39 28.71
CA GLN A 738 -30.14 -15.60 28.22
C GLN A 738 -30.92 -14.31 27.92
N ASP A 739 -30.38 -13.11 28.21
CA ASP A 739 -31.08 -11.87 27.85
C ASP A 739 -31.05 -11.66 26.33
N VAL A 740 -32.23 -11.77 25.71
CA VAL A 740 -32.45 -11.60 24.27
C VAL A 740 -31.92 -10.26 23.77
N ARG A 741 -31.92 -9.22 24.61
CA ARG A 741 -31.45 -7.86 24.27
C ARG A 741 -29.93 -7.76 24.15
N ALA A 742 -29.19 -8.56 24.92
CA ALA A 742 -27.72 -8.56 24.97
C ALA A 742 -27.09 -9.62 24.06
N LYS A 743 -27.92 -10.38 23.33
CA LYS A 743 -27.50 -11.41 22.38
C LYS A 743 -26.77 -10.80 21.18
N VAL A 744 -25.67 -11.41 20.79
CA VAL A 744 -24.97 -11.08 19.53
C VAL A 744 -25.77 -11.72 18.38
N LEU A 745 -26.29 -10.89 17.49
CA LEU A 745 -27.13 -11.34 16.39
C LEU A 745 -26.32 -12.04 15.30
N THR A 746 -26.92 -13.08 14.71
CA THR A 746 -26.45 -13.70 13.47
C THR A 746 -26.83 -12.85 12.24
N VAL A 747 -26.30 -13.20 11.07
CA VAL A 747 -26.58 -12.47 9.80
C VAL A 747 -28.08 -12.46 9.49
N LEU A 748 -28.76 -13.60 9.61
CA LEU A 748 -30.19 -13.73 9.33
C LEU A 748 -31.05 -12.95 10.33
N GLU A 749 -30.70 -13.03 11.62
CA GLU A 749 -31.40 -12.25 12.66
C GLU A 749 -31.21 -10.75 12.47
N LEU A 750 -30.05 -10.31 12.00
CA LEU A 750 -29.78 -8.91 11.71
C LEU A 750 -30.59 -8.41 10.49
N GLU A 751 -30.76 -9.22 9.46
CA GLU A 751 -31.63 -8.90 8.31
C GLU A 751 -33.09 -8.76 8.72
N ASP A 752 -33.60 -9.73 9.50
CA ASP A 752 -34.95 -9.67 10.06
C ASP A 752 -35.14 -8.45 10.97
N TRP A 753 -34.11 -8.11 11.76
CA TRP A 753 -34.13 -6.92 12.60
C TRP A 753 -34.20 -5.63 11.76
N PHE A 754 -33.46 -5.52 10.64
CA PHE A 754 -33.59 -4.39 9.73
C PHE A 754 -34.99 -4.30 9.12
N ALA A 755 -35.60 -5.43 8.75
CA ALA A 755 -36.96 -5.48 8.21
C ALA A 755 -37.99 -5.04 9.26
N ARG A 756 -37.88 -5.51 10.52
CA ARG A 756 -38.78 -5.12 11.62
C ARG A 756 -38.67 -3.66 12.00
N MET A 757 -37.47 -3.08 11.93
CA MET A 757 -37.23 -1.69 12.31
C MET A 757 -37.47 -0.71 11.17
N ALA A 758 -37.68 -1.19 9.94
CA ALA A 758 -37.94 -0.35 8.79
C ALA A 758 -39.18 0.55 9.00
N PRO A 759 -39.17 1.78 8.49
CA PRO A 759 -40.40 2.57 8.35
C PRO A 759 -41.30 1.96 7.26
N ASP A 760 -42.59 2.26 7.29
CA ASP A 760 -43.52 1.77 6.25
C ASP A 760 -43.13 2.36 4.89
N LEU A 761 -42.86 1.49 3.93
CA LEU A 761 -42.43 1.87 2.59
C LEU A 761 -43.52 2.66 1.84
N SER A 762 -44.79 2.53 2.24
CA SER A 762 -45.90 3.30 1.70
C SER A 762 -45.79 4.81 1.96
N GLU A 763 -45.03 5.21 2.98
CA GLU A 763 -44.80 6.62 3.33
C GLU A 763 -43.75 7.31 2.43
N PHE A 764 -43.09 6.54 1.56
CA PHE A 764 -42.07 7.02 0.64
C PHE A 764 -42.58 6.93 -0.80
N SER A 765 -42.21 7.90 -1.63
CA SER A 765 -42.48 7.91 -3.07
C SER A 765 -41.16 8.01 -3.82
N ASP A 766 -40.93 7.11 -4.77
CA ASP A 766 -39.80 7.24 -5.71
C ASP A 766 -40.08 8.38 -6.71
N SER A 767 -39.09 8.73 -7.50
CA SER A 767 -39.13 9.71 -8.61
C SER A 767 -40.27 9.53 -9.62
N SER A 768 -40.95 8.37 -9.61
CA SER A 768 -42.11 8.04 -10.46
C SER A 768 -43.46 8.20 -9.74
N GLY A 769 -43.48 8.55 -8.45
CA GLY A 769 -44.70 8.68 -7.63
C GLY A 769 -45.19 7.37 -7.01
N ASP A 770 -44.57 6.24 -7.35
CA ASP A 770 -44.89 4.92 -6.80
C ASP A 770 -44.12 4.64 -5.49
N PRO A 771 -44.67 3.82 -4.57
CA PRO A 771 -43.96 3.40 -3.37
C PRO A 771 -42.75 2.53 -3.72
N PRO A 772 -41.59 2.71 -3.06
CA PRO A 772 -40.40 1.93 -3.33
C PRO A 772 -40.61 0.45 -3.01
N SER A 773 -40.28 -0.41 -3.97
CA SER A 773 -40.38 -1.88 -3.81
C SER A 773 -39.30 -2.49 -2.93
N LYS A 774 -38.24 -1.75 -2.60
CA LYS A 774 -37.07 -2.24 -1.85
C LYS A 774 -36.71 -1.30 -0.71
N LEU A 775 -36.32 -1.88 0.43
CA LEU A 775 -35.81 -1.17 1.59
C LEU A 775 -34.35 -0.74 1.34
N ILE A 776 -34.06 0.55 1.49
CA ILE A 776 -32.70 1.10 1.37
C ILE A 776 -32.16 1.41 2.77
N VAL A 777 -31.09 0.71 3.16
CA VAL A 777 -30.41 0.86 4.46
C VAL A 777 -29.07 1.57 4.26
N GLY A 778 -28.91 2.75 4.84
CA GLY A 778 -27.67 3.53 4.79
C GLY A 778 -26.75 3.20 5.96
N LEU A 779 -25.51 2.78 5.69
CA LEU A 779 -24.51 2.49 6.71
C LEU A 779 -23.56 3.67 6.90
N VAL A 780 -23.52 4.23 8.11
CA VAL A 780 -22.66 5.37 8.47
C VAL A 780 -21.82 5.01 9.69
N GLY A 781 -20.56 5.44 9.74
CA GLY A 781 -19.72 5.22 10.91
C GLY A 781 -18.30 5.73 10.72
N TYR A 782 -17.55 5.76 11.83
CA TYR A 782 -16.15 6.15 11.83
C TYR A 782 -15.29 5.20 10.99
N PRO A 783 -14.09 5.61 10.57
CA PRO A 783 -13.10 4.68 10.04
C PRO A 783 -12.78 3.56 11.06
N ASN A 784 -12.40 2.37 10.59
CA ASN A 784 -11.94 1.24 11.42
C ASN A 784 -12.92 0.64 12.46
N VAL A 785 -14.18 1.10 12.53
CA VAL A 785 -15.24 0.47 13.35
C VAL A 785 -15.74 -0.86 12.77
N GLY A 786 -15.40 -1.15 11.51
CA GLY A 786 -15.70 -2.43 10.85
C GLY A 786 -16.90 -2.40 9.90
N LYS A 787 -17.36 -1.23 9.43
CA LYS A 787 -18.45 -1.10 8.45
C LYS A 787 -18.28 -1.98 7.20
N SER A 788 -17.13 -1.93 6.54
CA SER A 788 -16.87 -2.75 5.34
C SER A 788 -16.78 -4.24 5.67
N SER A 789 -16.34 -4.60 6.89
CA SER A 789 -16.37 -5.98 7.37
C SER A 789 -17.82 -6.45 7.58
N THR A 790 -18.67 -5.64 8.21
CA THR A 790 -20.10 -5.92 8.40
C THR A 790 -20.79 -6.19 7.05
N ILE A 791 -20.51 -5.38 6.02
CA ILE A 791 -21.05 -5.61 4.67
C ILE A 791 -20.61 -6.95 4.09
N ASN A 792 -19.32 -7.29 4.18
CA ASN A 792 -18.81 -8.56 3.66
C ASN A 792 -19.36 -9.77 4.44
N SER A 793 -19.56 -9.65 5.76
CA SER A 793 -20.19 -10.68 6.57
C SER A 793 -21.66 -10.87 6.23
N LEU A 794 -22.40 -9.79 5.95
CA LEU A 794 -23.79 -9.86 5.51
C LEU A 794 -23.91 -10.53 4.14
N LEU A 795 -23.06 -10.18 3.18
CA LEU A 795 -23.08 -10.77 1.84
C LEU A 795 -22.55 -12.22 1.79
N GLY A 796 -21.78 -12.63 2.78
CA GLY A 796 -21.08 -13.93 2.77
C GLY A 796 -19.90 -14.00 1.79
N GLU A 797 -19.57 -12.90 1.11
CA GLU A 797 -18.48 -12.78 0.13
C GLU A 797 -17.71 -11.46 0.30
N LYS A 798 -16.45 -11.45 -0.13
CA LYS A 798 -15.59 -10.26 -0.06
C LYS A 798 -15.86 -9.32 -1.25
N LYS A 799 -16.89 -8.48 -1.13
CA LYS A 799 -17.29 -7.51 -2.17
C LYS A 799 -16.67 -6.13 -1.98
N VAL A 800 -16.49 -5.71 -0.73
CA VAL A 800 -15.92 -4.41 -0.36
C VAL A 800 -14.50 -4.60 0.17
N SER A 801 -13.58 -3.72 -0.20
CA SER A 801 -12.21 -3.75 0.32
C SER A 801 -12.16 -3.34 1.78
N VAL A 802 -11.33 -4.01 2.58
CA VAL A 802 -11.19 -3.77 4.02
C VAL A 802 -9.71 -3.58 4.34
N SER A 803 -9.36 -2.61 5.19
CA SER A 803 -8.02 -2.46 5.76
C SER A 803 -8.10 -1.69 7.08
N SER A 804 -7.08 -1.89 7.92
CA SER A 804 -6.90 -1.24 9.23
C SER A 804 -6.49 0.24 9.14
N THR A 805 -6.17 0.73 7.94
CA THR A 805 -5.83 2.14 7.72
C THR A 805 -7.11 2.92 7.38
N PRO A 806 -7.39 4.06 8.03
CA PRO A 806 -8.51 4.93 7.66
C PRO A 806 -8.50 5.34 6.17
N GLY A 807 -9.68 5.54 5.58
CA GLY A 807 -9.81 6.14 4.23
C GLY A 807 -9.87 5.18 3.03
N LYS A 808 -10.22 3.90 3.24
CA LYS A 808 -10.31 2.89 2.15
C LYS A 808 -11.60 2.97 1.31
N THR A 809 -12.78 3.05 1.94
CA THR A 809 -14.02 3.34 1.21
C THR A 809 -14.04 4.82 0.83
N LYS A 810 -13.86 5.12 -0.46
CA LYS A 810 -13.78 6.50 -0.99
C LYS A 810 -15.04 6.97 -1.70
N HIS A 811 -15.88 6.05 -2.14
CA HIS A 811 -17.07 6.35 -2.94
C HIS A 811 -18.32 5.76 -2.31
N PHE A 812 -19.43 6.46 -2.46
CA PHE A 812 -20.75 5.91 -2.21
C PHE A 812 -20.97 4.66 -3.07
N GLN A 813 -21.44 3.57 -2.47
CA GLN A 813 -21.71 2.32 -3.17
C GLN A 813 -23.11 1.82 -2.81
N THR A 814 -23.81 1.24 -3.78
CA THR A 814 -25.10 0.58 -3.59
C THR A 814 -24.93 -0.91 -3.80
N ILE A 815 -25.28 -1.69 -2.79
CA ILE A 815 -25.03 -3.12 -2.70
C ILE A 815 -26.36 -3.82 -2.46
N HIS A 816 -26.76 -4.69 -3.37
CA HIS A 816 -27.94 -5.53 -3.19
C HIS A 816 -27.60 -6.68 -2.24
N LEU A 817 -28.33 -6.78 -1.13
CA LEU A 817 -28.19 -7.87 -0.15
C LEU A 817 -29.20 -8.98 -0.44
N SER A 818 -30.47 -8.61 -0.54
CA SER A 818 -31.57 -9.51 -0.88
C SER A 818 -32.47 -8.88 -1.96
N GLU A 819 -33.48 -9.61 -2.44
CA GLU A 819 -34.45 -9.05 -3.39
C GLU A 819 -35.20 -7.84 -2.81
N SER A 820 -35.37 -7.82 -1.48
CA SER A 820 -36.09 -6.79 -0.72
C SER A 820 -35.19 -5.71 -0.10
N ILE A 821 -33.91 -5.97 0.18
CA ILE A 821 -33.01 -5.05 0.90
C ILE A 821 -31.80 -4.63 0.07
N VAL A 822 -31.55 -3.32 0.04
CA VAL A 822 -30.41 -2.67 -0.59
C VAL A 822 -29.60 -1.91 0.46
N LEU A 823 -28.30 -2.18 0.54
CA LEU A 823 -27.37 -1.47 1.42
C LEU A 823 -26.70 -0.31 0.67
N CYS A 824 -26.56 0.83 1.34
CA CYS A 824 -25.81 1.98 0.87
C CYS A 824 -24.59 2.21 1.77
N ASP A 825 -23.39 2.07 1.20
CA ASP A 825 -22.14 2.30 1.92
C ASP A 825 -21.70 3.77 1.81
N CYS A 826 -21.34 4.36 2.95
CA CYS A 826 -20.80 5.71 3.05
C CYS A 826 -19.28 5.64 3.25
N PRO A 827 -18.47 6.59 2.73
CA PRO A 827 -17.09 6.74 3.20
C PRO A 827 -17.02 6.85 4.73
N GLY A 828 -15.96 6.31 5.33
CA GLY A 828 -15.74 6.45 6.78
C GLY A 828 -15.50 7.92 7.12
N LEU A 829 -16.41 8.52 7.90
CA LEU A 829 -16.35 9.94 8.28
C LEU A 829 -16.01 10.06 9.76
N VAL A 830 -15.13 11.01 10.07
CA VAL A 830 -14.87 11.39 11.47
C VAL A 830 -15.70 12.64 11.76
N PHE A 831 -16.66 12.49 12.68
CA PHE A 831 -17.50 13.61 13.12
C PHE A 831 -16.75 14.50 14.11
N PRO A 832 -17.01 15.83 14.12
CA PRO A 832 -16.45 16.73 15.12
C PRO A 832 -17.05 16.40 16.49
N GLN A 833 -16.20 16.00 17.42
CA GLN A 833 -16.54 15.73 18.81
C GLN A 833 -15.45 16.32 19.72
N PHE A 834 -15.84 16.65 20.95
CA PHE A 834 -14.87 17.05 21.95
C PHE A 834 -13.96 15.88 22.35
N ALA A 835 -12.66 16.09 22.26
CA ALA A 835 -11.63 15.18 22.71
C ALA A 835 -10.98 15.72 23.99
N THR A 836 -10.74 14.84 24.95
CA THR A 836 -10.02 15.17 26.19
C THR A 836 -8.54 15.36 25.90
N THR A 837 -7.91 14.37 25.28
CA THR A 837 -6.50 14.42 24.90
C THR A 837 -6.29 13.91 23.48
N LYS A 838 -5.17 14.31 22.85
CA LYS A 838 -4.76 13.74 21.55
C LYS A 838 -4.38 12.26 21.70
N ALA A 839 -3.98 11.85 22.90
CA ALA A 839 -3.61 10.49 23.21
C ALA A 839 -4.80 9.52 23.15
N ASP A 840 -5.98 9.96 23.60
CA ASP A 840 -7.22 9.19 23.49
C ASP A 840 -7.57 8.89 22.02
N LEU A 841 -7.43 9.88 21.15
CA LEU A 841 -7.73 9.73 19.71
C LEU A 841 -6.81 8.73 19.00
N ALA A 842 -5.58 8.59 19.45
CA ALA A 842 -4.65 7.58 18.96
C ALA A 842 -5.01 6.18 19.49
N CYS A 843 -5.43 6.07 20.75
CA CYS A 843 -5.87 4.80 21.36
C CYS A 843 -7.18 4.30 20.75
N ASP A 844 -8.08 5.21 20.36
CA ASP A 844 -9.34 4.89 19.69
C ASP A 844 -9.15 4.49 18.20
N GLY A 845 -7.95 4.66 17.65
CA GLY A 845 -7.65 4.33 16.25
C GLY A 845 -8.22 5.31 15.22
N VAL A 846 -8.62 6.51 15.67
CA VAL A 846 -9.03 7.63 14.80
C VAL A 846 -7.82 8.27 14.13
N LEU A 847 -6.72 8.41 14.87
CA LEU A 847 -5.45 8.90 14.33
C LEU A 847 -4.60 7.74 13.78
N PRO A 848 -3.94 7.92 12.62
CA PRO A 848 -3.06 6.90 12.07
C PRO A 848 -1.83 6.70 12.96
N ILE A 849 -1.75 5.53 13.61
CA ILE A 849 -0.66 5.15 14.54
C ILE A 849 0.72 5.21 13.88
N ASP A 850 0.81 4.92 12.58
CA ASP A 850 2.08 4.93 11.85
C ASP A 850 2.68 6.34 11.67
N GLN A 851 1.84 7.39 11.68
CA GLN A 851 2.26 8.79 11.53
C GLN A 851 2.37 9.51 12.89
N LEU A 852 2.22 8.78 13.99
CA LEU A 852 2.24 9.33 15.33
C LEU A 852 3.62 9.90 15.68
N ARG A 853 3.68 11.22 15.94
CA ARG A 853 4.91 11.92 16.35
C ARG A 853 5.21 11.76 17.84
N GLU A 854 4.18 11.81 18.67
CA GLU A 854 4.25 11.73 20.14
C GLU A 854 3.65 10.41 20.61
N HIS A 855 4.45 9.56 21.25
CA HIS A 855 4.09 8.18 21.57
C HIS A 855 4.03 7.89 23.08
N THR A 856 4.53 8.81 23.92
CA THR A 856 4.57 8.66 25.37
C THR A 856 3.17 8.86 25.96
N GLY A 857 2.40 9.83 25.48
CA GLY A 857 1.03 10.11 25.90
C GLY A 857 0.08 8.91 25.69
N PRO A 858 -0.10 8.41 24.46
CA PRO A 858 -0.93 7.24 24.18
C PRO A 858 -0.50 6.00 24.97
N THR A 859 0.81 5.75 25.07
CA THR A 859 1.31 4.58 25.81
C THR A 859 1.06 4.72 27.32
N ALA A 860 1.16 5.93 27.87
CA ALA A 860 0.85 6.18 29.27
C ALA A 860 -0.64 5.93 29.59
N LEU A 861 -1.55 6.23 28.66
CA LEU A 861 -2.97 5.85 28.80
C LEU A 861 -3.16 4.34 28.81
N VAL A 862 -2.49 3.61 27.92
CA VAL A 862 -2.55 2.13 27.90
C VAL A 862 -2.08 1.54 29.23
N VAL A 863 -0.97 2.07 29.78
CA VAL A 863 -0.42 1.63 31.07
C VAL A 863 -1.31 2.03 32.25
N LYS A 864 -2.03 3.16 32.17
CA LYS A 864 -3.02 3.57 33.18
C LYS A 864 -4.24 2.64 33.18
N ARG A 865 -4.68 2.19 32.01
CA ARG A 865 -5.90 1.39 31.80
C ARG A 865 -5.72 -0.09 32.09
N ILE A 866 -4.55 -0.64 31.77
CA ILE A 866 -4.29 -2.07 31.86
C ILE A 866 -3.35 -2.37 33.03
N PRO A 867 -3.74 -3.27 33.95
CA PRO A 867 -2.91 -3.59 35.10
C PRO A 867 -1.59 -4.27 34.67
N LYS A 868 -0.56 -4.07 35.49
CA LYS A 868 0.79 -4.61 35.24
C LYS A 868 0.78 -6.10 34.96
N ASP A 869 0.00 -6.86 35.73
CA ASP A 869 -0.03 -8.32 35.64
C ASP A 869 -0.51 -8.81 34.27
N VAL A 870 -1.51 -8.13 33.69
CA VAL A 870 -2.01 -8.41 32.35
C VAL A 870 -0.96 -8.06 31.29
N LEU A 871 -0.23 -6.94 31.43
CA LEU A 871 0.84 -6.55 30.51
C LEU A 871 2.01 -7.54 30.54
N GLU A 872 2.43 -7.97 31.74
CA GLU A 872 3.49 -8.95 31.93
C GLU A 872 3.08 -10.33 31.39
N ALA A 873 1.84 -10.76 31.63
CA ALA A 873 1.32 -12.02 31.14
C ALA A 873 1.16 -12.05 29.61
N THR A 874 0.62 -10.97 29.02
CA THR A 874 0.36 -10.88 27.58
C THR A 874 1.64 -10.88 26.75
N TYR A 875 2.66 -10.15 27.21
CA TYR A 875 3.92 -10.03 26.48
C TYR A 875 5.04 -10.93 27.00
N GLY A 876 4.82 -11.63 28.10
CA GLY A 876 5.84 -12.43 28.78
C GLY A 876 7.01 -11.59 29.28
N LEU A 877 6.74 -10.38 29.77
CA LEU A 877 7.77 -9.41 30.20
C LEU A 877 7.90 -9.36 31.71
N SER A 878 9.06 -8.89 32.19
CA SER A 878 9.22 -8.43 33.57
C SER A 878 9.47 -6.93 33.55
N ILE A 879 8.48 -6.16 33.99
CA ILE A 879 8.52 -4.70 33.98
C ILE A 879 9.05 -4.24 35.33
N LYS A 880 10.24 -3.66 35.32
CA LYS A 880 10.85 -3.09 36.53
C LYS A 880 10.14 -1.79 36.89
N VAL A 881 9.76 -1.67 38.15
CA VAL A 881 9.14 -0.46 38.70
C VAL A 881 10.07 0.10 39.77
N SER A 882 10.26 1.42 39.78
CA SER A 882 11.00 2.09 40.85
C SER A 882 10.12 2.12 42.09
N GLY A 883 10.58 1.49 43.17
CA GLY A 883 9.87 1.49 44.45
C GLY A 883 9.86 2.88 45.09
N ILE A 884 8.93 3.07 46.04
CA ILE A 884 8.79 4.30 46.84
C ILE A 884 10.10 4.65 47.55
N GLU A 885 10.87 3.64 47.96
CA GLU A 885 12.19 3.81 48.60
C GLU A 885 13.29 4.35 47.67
N GLU A 886 13.20 4.08 46.35
CA GLU A 886 14.15 4.61 45.35
C GLU A 886 13.68 5.97 44.77
N GLY A 887 12.62 6.56 45.34
CA GLY A 887 12.04 7.84 44.90
C GLY A 887 11.08 7.73 43.70
N GLY A 888 10.47 6.56 43.47
CA GLY A 888 9.47 6.34 42.42
C GLY A 888 8.06 6.03 42.95
N ASP A 889 7.04 6.20 42.13
CA ASP A 889 5.63 6.10 42.57
C ASP A 889 5.09 4.67 42.71
N GLY A 890 5.93 3.63 42.53
CA GLY A 890 5.48 2.22 42.54
C GLY A 890 4.53 1.84 41.40
N LYS A 891 4.24 2.76 40.47
CA LYS A 891 3.41 2.56 39.28
C LYS A 891 4.27 2.31 38.04
N VAL A 892 3.74 1.52 37.11
CA VAL A 892 4.39 1.32 35.81
C VAL A 892 4.33 2.63 35.02
N THR A 893 5.46 3.07 34.49
CA THR A 893 5.53 4.22 33.58
C THR A 893 5.57 3.74 32.14
N ALA A 894 5.08 4.57 31.21
CA ALA A 894 5.15 4.29 29.78
C ALA A 894 6.59 4.00 29.31
N GLU A 895 7.56 4.77 29.77
CA GLU A 895 8.97 4.59 29.44
C GLU A 895 9.51 3.22 29.89
N ASN A 896 9.26 2.83 31.14
CA ASN A 896 9.72 1.54 31.66
C ASN A 896 9.10 0.38 30.88
N PHE A 897 7.83 0.50 30.49
CA PHE A 897 7.15 -0.50 29.68
C PHE A 897 7.73 -0.59 28.26
N LEU A 898 7.90 0.54 27.57
CA LEU A 898 8.46 0.61 26.21
C LEU A 898 9.90 0.10 26.16
N ILE A 899 10.73 0.50 27.13
CA ILE A 899 12.11 0.04 27.25
C ILE A 899 12.17 -1.47 27.46
N SER A 900 11.35 -2.00 28.38
CA SER A 900 11.30 -3.43 28.65
C SER A 900 10.87 -4.23 27.41
N TYR A 901 9.86 -3.75 26.69
CA TYR A 901 9.40 -4.37 25.44
C TYR A 901 10.46 -4.31 24.33
N ALA A 902 11.07 -3.14 24.11
CA ALA A 902 12.11 -2.94 23.11
C ALA A 902 13.34 -3.82 23.38
N ILE A 903 13.77 -3.96 24.62
CA ILE A 903 14.88 -4.84 25.01
C ILE A 903 14.53 -6.31 24.76
N ALA A 904 13.34 -6.76 25.16
CA ALA A 904 12.92 -8.14 24.96
C ALA A 904 12.85 -8.53 23.48
N ARG A 905 12.51 -7.58 22.60
CA ARG A 905 12.43 -7.78 21.14
C ARG A 905 13.71 -7.41 20.38
N GLY A 906 14.73 -6.89 21.06
CA GLY A 906 16.00 -6.46 20.43
C GLY A 906 15.86 -5.21 19.55
N TYR A 907 14.88 -4.35 19.81
CA TYR A 907 14.71 -3.08 19.11
C TYR A 907 15.69 -2.04 19.66
N THR A 908 16.74 -1.75 18.89
CA THR A 908 17.79 -0.80 19.26
C THR A 908 17.98 0.25 18.17
N ARG A 909 18.26 1.49 18.59
CA ARG A 909 18.65 2.59 17.68
C ARG A 909 20.06 2.35 17.13
N SER A 910 20.28 2.75 15.88
CA SER A 910 21.49 2.48 15.08
C SER A 910 22.79 3.08 15.66
N SER A 911 22.73 4.11 16.52
CA SER A 911 23.93 4.85 16.94
C SER A 911 24.51 4.43 18.30
N TYR A 912 23.69 3.97 19.26
CA TYR A 912 24.15 3.78 20.65
C TYR A 912 23.61 2.52 21.35
N GLY A 913 22.88 1.65 20.63
CA GLY A 913 22.26 0.48 21.25
C GLY A 913 21.15 0.82 22.25
N ASN A 914 20.71 2.08 22.31
CA ASN A 914 19.58 2.49 23.13
C ASN A 914 18.29 1.85 22.60
N PRO A 915 17.38 1.42 23.48
CA PRO A 915 16.10 0.86 23.08
C PRO A 915 15.29 1.82 22.19
N ASP A 916 14.64 1.28 21.15
CA ASP A 916 13.77 2.05 20.27
C ASP A 916 12.32 2.07 20.78
N GLU A 917 12.04 3.03 21.66
CA GLU A 917 10.73 3.27 22.27
C GLU A 917 9.64 3.61 21.24
N ALA A 918 9.95 4.42 20.23
CA ALA A 918 8.98 4.85 19.22
C ALA A 918 8.51 3.67 18.36
N ARG A 919 9.43 2.78 17.98
CA ARG A 919 9.09 1.54 17.29
C ARG A 919 8.27 0.61 18.19
N ALA A 920 8.68 0.42 19.45
CA ALA A 920 7.94 -0.39 20.42
C ALA A 920 6.50 0.11 20.62
N ALA A 921 6.32 1.42 20.79
CA ALA A 921 5.03 2.05 21.01
C ALA A 921 4.05 1.79 19.85
N ARG A 922 4.51 1.89 18.60
CA ARG A 922 3.67 1.61 17.43
C ARG A 922 3.14 0.17 17.41
N TYR A 923 3.94 -0.82 17.79
CA TYR A 923 3.47 -2.21 17.88
C TYR A 923 2.46 -2.40 19.02
N ILE A 924 2.73 -1.83 20.19
CA ILE A 924 1.85 -1.92 21.36
C ILE A 924 0.51 -1.23 21.08
N LEU A 925 0.51 -0.04 20.48
CA LEU A 925 -0.72 0.69 20.15
C LEU A 925 -1.54 -0.05 19.08
N LYS A 926 -0.89 -0.70 18.11
CA LYS A 926 -1.57 -1.59 17.15
C LYS A 926 -2.20 -2.80 17.84
N ASP A 927 -1.50 -3.43 18.78
CA ASP A 927 -2.04 -4.52 19.60
C ASP A 927 -3.25 -4.08 20.45
N TYR A 928 -3.24 -2.84 20.95
CA TYR A 928 -4.36 -2.24 21.68
C TYR A 928 -5.58 -2.02 20.77
N VAL A 929 -5.39 -1.40 19.60
CA VAL A 929 -6.49 -1.18 18.65
C VAL A 929 -7.05 -2.49 18.09
N ASN A 930 -6.22 -3.52 17.91
CA ASN A 930 -6.65 -4.85 17.45
C ASN A 930 -7.34 -5.69 18.54
N GLY A 931 -7.35 -5.23 19.81
CA GLY A 931 -8.04 -5.92 20.90
C GLY A 931 -7.23 -7.02 21.59
N LYS A 932 -5.92 -7.15 21.30
CA LYS A 932 -5.01 -8.05 22.03
C LYS A 932 -4.76 -7.52 23.45
N LEU A 933 -4.60 -6.20 23.57
CA LEU A 933 -4.70 -5.48 24.82
C LEU A 933 -6.11 -4.90 24.91
N LEU A 934 -7.02 -5.66 25.52
CA LEU A 934 -8.43 -5.30 25.57
C LEU A 934 -8.72 -4.39 26.75
N PHE A 935 -9.37 -3.27 26.47
CA PHE A 935 -9.96 -2.37 27.46
C PHE A 935 -11.28 -1.85 26.89
N CYS A 936 -12.34 -1.90 27.69
CA CYS A 936 -13.67 -1.47 27.32
C CYS A 936 -14.11 -0.36 28.27
N HIS A 937 -14.62 0.75 27.71
CA HIS A 937 -15.16 1.83 28.51
C HIS A 937 -16.51 1.41 29.11
N PRO A 938 -16.78 1.73 30.39
CA PRO A 938 -18.07 1.45 31.00
C PRO A 938 -19.13 2.48 30.57
N PRO A 939 -20.43 2.15 30.70
CA PRO A 939 -21.50 3.14 30.71
C PRO A 939 -21.31 4.17 31.84
N PRO A 940 -21.83 5.41 31.68
CA PRO A 940 -21.77 6.43 32.72
C PRO A 940 -22.36 5.95 34.06
N GLY A 941 -21.64 6.15 35.16
CA GLY A 941 -22.08 5.77 36.50
C GLY A 941 -21.49 4.46 37.05
N ILE A 942 -20.77 3.69 36.22
CA ILE A 942 -20.08 2.46 36.62
C ILE A 942 -18.57 2.71 36.67
N SER A 943 -17.86 2.10 37.63
CA SER A 943 -16.40 2.22 37.74
C SER A 943 -15.68 1.43 36.65
N GLU A 944 -14.64 2.02 36.07
CA GLU A 944 -13.85 1.41 34.98
C GLU A 944 -13.20 0.09 35.39
N ASP A 945 -12.68 0.02 36.63
CA ASP A 945 -12.00 -1.16 37.16
C ASP A 945 -12.96 -2.35 37.34
N ALA A 946 -14.14 -2.12 37.92
CA ALA A 946 -15.13 -3.18 38.14
C ALA A 946 -15.69 -3.71 36.82
N PHE A 947 -15.86 -2.84 35.83
CA PHE A 947 -16.37 -3.23 34.52
C PHE A 947 -15.37 -4.13 33.76
N ASN A 948 -14.07 -3.85 33.84
CA ASN A 948 -13.03 -4.57 33.09
C ASN A 948 -12.40 -5.75 33.85
N GLN A 949 -12.65 -5.88 35.15
CA GLN A 949 -12.17 -7.01 35.97
C GLN A 949 -12.39 -8.40 35.32
N PRO A 950 -13.60 -8.79 34.87
CA PRO A 950 -13.81 -10.11 34.27
C PRO A 950 -13.00 -10.30 32.97
N THR A 951 -12.83 -9.24 32.20
CA THR A 951 -12.01 -9.24 30.98
C THR A 951 -10.53 -9.46 31.29
N HIS A 952 -10.02 -8.82 32.34
CA HIS A 952 -8.64 -8.97 32.81
C HIS A 952 -8.37 -10.38 33.34
N GLU A 953 -9.29 -10.94 34.13
CA GLU A 953 -9.20 -12.32 34.63
C GLU A 953 -9.16 -13.33 33.47
N GLY A 954 -10.04 -13.17 32.47
CA GLY A 954 -10.00 -14.00 31.26
C GLY A 954 -8.71 -13.83 30.44
N ALA A 955 -8.10 -12.65 30.42
CA ALA A 955 -6.80 -12.43 29.79
C ALA A 955 -5.66 -13.16 30.53
N LEU A 956 -5.67 -13.13 31.86
CA LEU A 956 -4.69 -13.83 32.70
C LEU A 956 -4.81 -15.35 32.53
N LEU A 957 -6.04 -15.89 32.54
CA LEU A 957 -6.29 -17.32 32.29
C LEU A 957 -5.76 -17.78 30.93
N ARG A 958 -5.99 -16.99 29.86
CA ARG A 958 -5.45 -17.28 28.52
C ARG A 958 -3.93 -17.17 28.40
N ALA A 959 -3.30 -16.49 29.35
CA ALA A 959 -1.85 -16.34 29.42
C ALA A 959 -1.20 -17.36 30.37
N ALA A 960 -1.98 -18.01 31.24
CA ALA A 960 -1.50 -19.06 32.12
C ALA A 960 -0.85 -20.20 31.31
N GLY A 961 0.33 -20.65 31.73
CA GLY A 961 1.10 -21.70 31.04
C GLY A 961 1.98 -21.23 29.87
N LYS A 962 1.88 -19.97 29.42
CA LYS A 962 2.79 -19.43 28.38
C LYS A 962 4.15 -19.09 28.96
N LYS A 963 5.23 -19.41 28.22
CA LYS A 963 6.61 -19.07 28.59
C LYS A 963 6.83 -17.55 28.47
N ARG A 964 7.47 -16.95 29.47
CA ARG A 964 7.93 -15.56 29.41
C ARG A 964 8.93 -15.40 28.27
N ALA A 965 8.86 -14.28 27.55
CA ALA A 965 9.85 -13.95 26.55
C ALA A 965 11.23 -13.88 27.23
N PRO A 966 12.26 -14.54 26.70
CA PRO A 966 13.57 -14.49 27.32
C PRO A 966 14.08 -13.05 27.27
N VAL A 967 14.11 -12.38 28.42
CA VAL A 967 14.92 -11.16 28.59
C VAL A 967 16.34 -11.58 28.26
N THR A 968 16.96 -10.92 27.28
CA THR A 968 18.27 -11.34 26.75
C THR A 968 19.24 -11.81 27.85
N ARG A 969 19.66 -13.08 27.75
CA ARG A 969 20.53 -13.84 28.69
C ARG A 969 19.92 -14.16 30.07
N VAL A 970 18.87 -14.97 30.08
CA VAL A 970 18.49 -15.73 31.30
C VAL A 970 19.44 -16.93 31.46
N SER A 971 19.94 -17.19 32.67
CA SER A 971 20.72 -18.39 32.96
C SER A 971 19.87 -19.65 32.80
N LYS A 972 20.50 -20.81 32.58
CA LYS A 972 19.84 -22.10 32.32
C LYS A 972 18.89 -22.59 33.44
N SER A 973 18.79 -21.85 34.53
CA SER A 973 18.11 -22.22 35.78
C SER A 973 17.18 -21.12 36.32
N ALA A 974 16.80 -20.11 35.52
CA ALA A 974 15.77 -19.16 35.97
C ALA A 974 14.38 -19.60 35.49
N ASP A 975 13.46 -19.71 36.45
CA ASP A 975 12.05 -19.99 36.19
C ASP A 975 11.44 -18.87 35.32
N THR A 976 11.06 -19.24 34.11
CA THR A 976 10.53 -18.34 33.06
C THR A 976 9.05 -18.58 32.80
N PHE A 977 8.35 -19.28 33.70
CA PHE A 977 6.91 -19.49 33.60
C PHE A 977 6.12 -18.38 34.30
N VAL A 978 4.94 -18.06 33.76
CA VAL A 978 3.93 -17.27 34.48
C VAL A 978 3.29 -18.21 35.52
N PRO A 979 3.37 -17.92 36.84
CA PRO A 979 2.82 -18.81 37.86
C PRO A 979 1.29 -18.93 37.73
N SER A 980 0.78 -20.16 37.87
CA SER A 980 -0.62 -20.53 37.58
C SER A 980 -1.61 -20.30 38.73
N ASN A 981 -1.19 -19.70 39.84
CA ASN A 981 -1.98 -19.74 41.08
C ASN A 981 -3.02 -18.60 41.12
N VAL A 982 -4.14 -18.79 40.43
CA VAL A 982 -5.38 -18.05 40.68
C VAL A 982 -6.34 -19.00 41.40
N SER A 983 -6.10 -19.24 42.69
CA SER A 983 -7.05 -19.83 43.64
C SER A 983 -6.43 -19.82 45.03
N GLU A 984 -6.78 -18.82 45.82
CA GLU A 984 -6.97 -18.87 47.29
C GLU A 984 -7.11 -17.42 47.77
N VAL A 985 -8.36 -16.99 47.95
CA VAL A 985 -8.67 -15.85 48.82
C VAL A 985 -8.63 -16.41 50.25
N PRO A 986 -7.71 -16.00 51.14
CA PRO A 986 -7.83 -16.36 52.54
C PRO A 986 -8.88 -15.43 53.14
N SER A 987 -10.01 -16.03 53.50
CA SER A 987 -10.91 -15.50 54.52
C SER A 987 -10.15 -15.35 55.82
N ASP A 988 -9.71 -14.14 56.15
CA ASP A 988 -9.78 -13.62 57.52
C ASP A 988 -9.37 -12.14 57.54
N GLY A 989 -10.35 -11.30 57.89
CA GLY A 989 -10.16 -9.88 58.10
C GLY A 989 -9.43 -9.63 59.42
N GLN A 990 -8.10 -9.63 59.40
CA GLN A 990 -7.28 -9.00 60.44
C GLN A 990 -6.05 -8.32 59.83
N SER A 991 -6.11 -6.97 59.85
CA SER A 991 -4.99 -6.03 59.85
C SER A 991 -3.95 -6.16 58.73
N MET A 992 -4.10 -5.31 57.71
CA MET A 992 -3.00 -4.81 56.90
C MET A 992 -1.89 -4.24 57.80
N LEU A 993 -0.82 -5.00 58.03
CA LEU A 993 0.51 -4.49 58.38
C LEU A 993 1.53 -5.63 58.31
N ARG A 994 2.55 -5.40 57.47
CA ARG A 994 3.91 -5.98 57.49
C ARG A 994 4.22 -7.17 56.57
N ALA A 995 4.65 -6.81 55.36
CA ALA A 995 5.94 -7.25 54.84
C ALA A 995 6.63 -6.08 54.12
N GLN A 996 7.19 -5.14 54.89
CA GLN A 996 8.30 -4.30 54.42
C GLN A 996 9.51 -5.21 54.19
N GLY A 997 9.49 -5.96 53.09
CA GLY A 997 10.59 -6.78 52.63
C GLY A 997 11.62 -5.88 51.99
N HIS A 998 12.78 -5.75 52.65
CA HIS A 998 13.93 -4.99 52.15
C HIS A 998 14.21 -5.40 50.69
N GLY A 999 14.27 -4.43 49.78
CA GLY A 999 14.61 -4.70 48.38
C GLY A 999 15.94 -5.47 48.24
N PRO A 1000 16.14 -6.25 47.17
CA PRO A 1000 17.34 -7.06 46.99
C PRO A 1000 18.65 -6.25 46.99
N LYS A 1001 18.58 -4.93 46.76
CA LYS A 1001 19.69 -4.00 46.94
C LYS A 1001 19.95 -3.62 48.39
N SER A 1002 18.91 -3.33 49.20
CA SER A 1002 19.10 -3.04 50.62
C SER A 1002 19.53 -4.29 51.38
N GLN A 1003 19.02 -5.47 51.01
CA GLN A 1003 19.54 -6.73 51.52
C GLN A 1003 21.00 -6.98 51.11
N ALA A 1004 21.40 -6.61 49.89
CA ALA A 1004 22.80 -6.72 49.45
C ALA A 1004 23.72 -5.71 50.13
N LEU A 1005 23.26 -4.47 50.35
CA LEU A 1005 23.99 -3.42 51.04
C LEU A 1005 24.10 -3.69 52.54
N ASP A 1006 23.02 -4.15 53.18
CA ASP A 1006 23.04 -4.57 54.58
C ASP A 1006 23.92 -5.80 54.77
N ARG A 1007 23.87 -6.77 53.85
CA ARG A 1007 24.76 -7.93 53.90
C ARG A 1007 26.24 -7.52 53.74
N ASP A 1008 26.57 -6.66 52.80
CA ASP A 1008 27.94 -6.14 52.65
C ASP A 1008 28.39 -5.28 53.84
N PHE A 1009 27.46 -4.60 54.51
CA PHE A 1009 27.72 -3.76 55.67
C PHE A 1009 27.92 -4.58 56.95
N PHE A 1010 27.18 -5.68 57.14
CA PHE A 1010 27.24 -6.50 58.36
C PHE A 1010 28.15 -7.73 58.27
N GLU A 1011 28.53 -8.21 57.07
CA GLU A 1011 29.42 -9.39 56.92
C GLU A 1011 30.92 -9.06 56.87
N ASN A 1012 31.31 -7.82 56.55
CA ASN A 1012 32.74 -7.43 56.46
C ASN A 1012 33.25 -6.77 57.75
N ASN A 1013 33.65 -7.61 58.70
CA ASN A 1013 34.32 -7.22 59.93
C ASN A 1013 35.80 -6.86 59.70
N TYR A 1014 36.09 -5.68 59.13
CA TYR A 1014 37.41 -5.04 59.22
C TYR A 1014 37.29 -3.52 59.38
N SER A 1015 38.13 -3.00 60.28
CA SER A 1015 38.12 -1.67 60.88
C SER A 1015 37.77 -0.49 59.97
N LEU A 1016 36.95 0.41 60.51
CA LEU A 1016 36.78 1.80 60.11
C LEU A 1016 38.14 2.51 59.93
N SER A 1017 38.70 2.47 58.72
CA SER A 1017 39.70 3.45 58.30
C SER A 1017 39.02 4.47 57.40
N SER A 1018 38.88 5.69 57.94
CA SER A 1018 38.65 6.93 57.21
C SER A 1018 39.32 6.91 55.83
N ARG A 1019 38.53 6.92 54.75
CA ARG A 1019 39.11 7.16 53.42
C ARG A 1019 39.68 8.59 53.41
N PRO A 1020 40.94 8.77 53.00
CA PRO A 1020 41.61 10.05 53.10
C PRO A 1020 41.03 11.03 52.08
N PHE A 1021 40.69 12.22 52.56
CA PHE A 1021 40.66 13.42 51.75
C PHE A 1021 42.10 13.68 51.29
N VAL A 1022 42.41 13.59 49.99
CA VAL A 1022 43.75 13.91 49.47
C VAL A 1022 43.67 15.19 48.64
N ARG A 1023 44.28 16.24 49.18
CA ARG A 1023 44.62 17.47 48.46
C ARG A 1023 45.78 17.21 47.48
N SER A 1024 45.54 17.52 46.22
CA SER A 1024 46.41 18.17 45.22
C SER A 1024 47.92 17.84 45.19
N SER A 1025 48.38 17.26 44.07
CA SER A 1025 49.58 17.73 43.34
C SER A 1025 49.72 17.05 41.97
N VAL A 1026 49.49 17.85 40.92
CA VAL A 1026 50.20 17.92 39.62
C VAL A 1026 50.27 16.66 38.70
N HIS A 1027 49.60 16.82 37.55
CA HIS A 1027 49.67 16.08 36.27
C HIS A 1027 48.85 14.79 36.07
N HIS A 1028 47.93 14.91 35.10
CA HIS A 1028 47.16 13.88 34.35
C HIS A 1028 45.87 13.29 34.96
N GLY A 1029 44.75 13.93 34.59
CA GLY A 1029 43.46 13.34 34.18
C GLY A 1029 42.84 12.20 35.00
N GLU A 1030 41.88 12.52 35.87
CA GLU A 1030 41.02 11.53 36.53
C GLU A 1030 39.74 11.22 35.74
N ALA A 1031 39.41 9.93 35.68
CA ALA A 1031 38.26 9.38 34.98
C ALA A 1031 36.99 9.39 35.85
N PHE A 1032 35.92 9.99 35.33
CA PHE A 1032 34.57 9.84 35.86
C PHE A 1032 34.13 8.37 35.71
N THR A 1033 33.74 7.71 36.81
CA THR A 1033 33.22 6.33 36.73
C THR A 1033 31.70 6.38 36.56
N ARG A 1034 31.19 5.93 35.40
CA ARG A 1034 29.75 5.94 35.09
C ARG A 1034 29.07 4.74 35.76
N HIS A 1035 27.98 4.96 36.49
CA HIS A 1035 27.14 3.86 37.00
C HIS A 1035 26.40 3.17 35.84
N THR A 1036 26.66 1.87 35.64
CA THR A 1036 26.00 1.03 34.63
C THR A 1036 24.72 0.41 35.21
N ARG A 1037 23.54 0.85 34.76
CA ARG A 1037 22.23 0.28 35.19
C ARG A 1037 21.79 -0.91 34.34
N TYR A 1038 22.33 -1.07 33.13
CA TYR A 1038 21.89 -2.12 32.20
C TYR A 1038 23.06 -2.78 31.45
N PRO A 1039 22.98 -4.10 31.12
CA PRO A 1039 24.09 -4.85 30.54
C PRO A 1039 24.60 -4.37 29.18
N HIS A 1040 23.76 -3.67 28.40
CA HIS A 1040 24.13 -3.14 27.08
C HIS A 1040 25.03 -1.89 27.17
N GLN A 1041 25.11 -1.25 28.34
CA GLN A 1041 25.97 -0.09 28.58
C GLN A 1041 27.47 -0.45 28.67
N ASN A 1042 27.80 -1.75 28.65
CA ASN A 1042 29.17 -2.27 28.65
C ASN A 1042 29.85 -2.25 27.26
N ALA A 1043 29.19 -1.69 26.24
CA ALA A 1043 29.74 -1.55 24.90
C ALA A 1043 30.63 -0.31 24.73
N VAL A 1044 30.75 0.54 25.76
CA VAL A 1044 31.45 1.84 25.72
C VAL A 1044 32.30 1.99 26.98
N ALA A 1045 33.54 2.45 26.85
CA ALA A 1045 34.42 2.73 27.98
C ALA A 1045 34.00 4.02 28.72
N ASN A 1046 34.59 4.25 29.91
CA ASN A 1046 34.27 5.40 30.77
C ASN A 1046 34.59 6.77 30.12
N ASP A 1047 35.40 6.78 29.05
CA ASP A 1047 35.75 7.93 28.23
C ASP A 1047 34.82 8.14 27.02
N GLY A 1048 33.77 7.31 26.86
CA GLY A 1048 32.83 7.39 25.74
C GLY A 1048 33.27 6.65 24.47
N THR A 1049 34.40 5.93 24.48
CA THR A 1049 34.89 5.20 23.31
C THR A 1049 34.20 3.82 23.15
N PRO A 1050 33.73 3.45 21.95
CA PRO A 1050 33.11 2.15 21.72
C PRO A 1050 34.15 1.02 21.80
N LEU A 1051 33.90 0.03 22.67
CA LEU A 1051 34.82 -1.08 22.93
C LEU A 1051 34.73 -2.15 21.84
N GLY A 1052 35.88 -2.63 21.36
CA GLY A 1052 35.94 -3.70 20.36
C GLY A 1052 35.40 -5.05 20.87
N ARG A 1053 34.96 -5.92 19.95
CA ARG A 1053 34.33 -7.23 20.26
C ARG A 1053 35.14 -8.12 21.21
N LYS A 1054 36.48 -8.01 21.24
CA LYS A 1054 37.36 -8.73 22.16
C LYS A 1054 37.38 -8.13 23.59
N GLN A 1055 37.26 -6.81 23.73
CA GLN A 1055 37.25 -6.12 25.02
C GLN A 1055 35.88 -6.21 25.70
N MET A 1056 34.78 -6.20 24.93
CA MET A 1056 33.43 -6.49 25.45
C MET A 1056 33.34 -7.88 26.11
N ILE A 1057 34.08 -8.87 25.60
CA ILE A 1057 34.12 -10.23 26.16
C ILE A 1057 34.97 -10.26 27.45
N ALA A 1058 36.05 -9.47 27.52
CA ALA A 1058 36.91 -9.39 28.69
C ALA A 1058 36.23 -8.76 29.92
N GLY A 1059 35.34 -7.78 29.72
CA GLY A 1059 34.55 -7.19 30.82
C GLY A 1059 33.45 -8.11 31.40
N ILE A 1060 33.11 -9.19 30.69
CA ILE A 1060 32.04 -10.13 31.08
C ILE A 1060 32.61 -11.39 31.74
N VAL A 1061 33.88 -11.73 31.46
CA VAL A 1061 34.51 -12.95 31.96
C VAL A 1061 35.53 -12.58 33.04
N GLY A 1062 35.08 -12.58 34.29
CA GLY A 1062 35.97 -12.53 35.44
C GLY A 1062 37.04 -13.61 35.35
N ASN A 1063 38.29 -13.21 35.60
CA ASN A 1063 39.50 -14.03 35.58
C ASN A 1063 39.32 -15.40 36.26
N LYS A 1064 39.12 -16.47 35.49
CA LYS A 1064 39.46 -17.85 35.91
C LYS A 1064 40.09 -18.61 34.74
N LYS A 1065 41.32 -19.09 34.98
CA LYS A 1065 42.17 -19.82 34.03
C LYS A 1065 41.59 -21.20 33.66
N HIS A 1066 41.74 -21.53 32.37
CA HIS A 1066 41.84 -22.84 31.72
C HIS A 1066 40.89 -24.00 32.09
N LYS A 1067 40.03 -24.38 31.13
CA LYS A 1067 40.00 -25.72 30.49
C LYS A 1067 39.18 -25.62 29.19
N LYS A 1068 39.75 -26.07 28.06
CA LYS A 1068 38.98 -26.28 26.82
C LYS A 1068 38.05 -27.49 27.02
N PRO A 1069 36.78 -27.40 26.62
CA PRO A 1069 36.14 -28.56 26.01
C PRO A 1069 35.64 -28.27 24.59
N LYS A 1070 35.61 -29.34 23.82
CA LYS A 1070 35.26 -29.43 22.40
C LYS A 1070 33.89 -28.82 22.10
N ARG A 1071 33.80 -28.17 20.95
CA ARG A 1071 32.58 -27.60 20.37
C ARG A 1071 31.66 -28.73 19.90
N THR A 1072 30.73 -29.16 20.76
CA THR A 1072 29.64 -30.06 20.36
C THR A 1072 28.58 -29.24 19.64
N LYS A 1073 28.26 -29.60 18.39
CA LYS A 1073 27.11 -29.03 17.66
C LYS A 1073 25.83 -29.37 18.44
N GLN A 1074 25.18 -28.37 19.05
CA GLN A 1074 23.79 -28.53 19.50
C GLN A 1074 22.86 -28.26 18.32
N ARG A 1075 22.16 -29.32 17.92
CA ARG A 1075 20.99 -29.31 17.03
C ARG A 1075 19.93 -28.37 17.63
N SER A 1076 19.40 -27.46 16.82
CA SER A 1076 18.16 -26.74 17.12
C SER A 1076 17.02 -27.77 17.12
N GLY A 1077 16.61 -28.20 18.30
CA GLY A 1077 15.42 -29.03 18.49
C GLY A 1077 14.19 -28.15 18.66
N LYS A 1078 13.22 -28.37 17.77
CA LYS A 1078 11.75 -28.17 17.86
C LYS A 1078 11.21 -26.93 18.59
N GLY A 1079 10.42 -26.15 17.86
CA GLY A 1079 9.36 -25.31 18.44
C GLY A 1079 9.53 -23.82 18.14
N TYR A 1080 9.43 -23.45 16.87
CA TYR A 1080 8.90 -22.17 16.43
C TYR A 1080 8.12 -22.47 15.14
N ASP A 1081 6.93 -23.03 15.33
CA ASP A 1081 5.75 -22.67 14.55
C ASP A 1081 4.84 -21.88 15.50
#